data_AF-A0A2R7KPV0-F1
#
_entry.id   AF-A0A2R7KPV0-F1
#
_cell.length_a   1.000
_cell.length_b   1.000
_cell.length_c   1.000
_cell.angle_alpha   90.00
_cell.angle_beta   90.00
_cell.angle_gamma   90.00
#
_symmetry.space_group_name_H-M   'P 1'
#
loop_
_entity.id
_entity.type
_entity.pdbx_description
1 polymer ?
#
loop_
_entity_poly.entity_id
_entity_poly.type
_entity_poly.pdbx_seq_one_letter_code
_entity_poly.pdbx_strand_id
1 'polypeptide(L)'
;TNEDIISQGRFSGNSYSTNYTSSWFLSKITYPTTEEVTFNYNSGPQIICVPTVDYIYIKKNGYSTSVPISCYNPPFSEVYANESTITTHNVKINTQILKEIIFPNGKMEFNSVLDRIDLKCTTGNAARLSNIKLYSQNSSGYDLLRTFNFSQSYFSSSSGDNTLSKRLKFDQFYEIGEGNKKTGRYDLYYNNVTLPDKDSKASDHWGYFNGSTENSIIPTSTSKNPNSTYVKAGLLESLIYPTTGKATFVFEINDFSNLGSTLAWTSSNSANTGLIGAGVRIKSITTASLDNPSEPYLKKEFDYNKNNGGVASSSGQIMSNINYHMPNNTASSYQNTGVGGCAQYYGTIIRYYSDIFYSSSSVPISGDAQGNVVGYDLVTIKDVGINSTLKTVDEFNNYSLASSQIYPRVPTNNNNLNGLLKSRTSYTTKGGLEFPIKRTDFEYSVQSSDLVRNYIYGSSITGGAMLFGYDIVCQWITNSKKTETDFDPDGGTNKTTKISNFIYDNSDKQKKKEDYIDSKGDSYSIKYLYPKDMVSLGFTIPYRTMQSRNMIGVVVQKEEYKGETLLNKTFTDYATNWPKNPSLILPNAVRSQFMQDNPENRLNYHSYDNKGNILTFSYERGPKTSFLYSYNQQYPIAEIKNADISEIENILGADNIRVFGNLPKPDRNDIDNFILPLKAGLPNAMISTYSYQPVVGVTSKMDEKNQISYYEYDDFERLKNIKDQNKNIIKNFRYNYKEILVLYKNDAKSVVFTKQCTEGQGTLVTYTVAEGKYTSTEGVASANALADADIAANGQNYANANGTCAPFDYTVTATSISTPAWTIVGYLVNKSTNKSYLLIAGANPERNAVVPAGEYRLDLSWDTMAEAGKSYLINLNGNVRTVPTSSASKISFDVTVNSDYYITAQHL
;
A
#
# COMPACT_ATOMS: atom_id res chain seq x y z
N THR A 1 2.72 -5.71 18.98
CA THR A 1 3.76 -6.53 18.31
C THR A 1 5.08 -6.29 18.98
N ASN A 2 5.78 -7.35 19.41
CA ASN A 2 7.13 -7.21 19.96
C ASN A 2 8.13 -7.07 18.81
N GLU A 3 8.92 -6.00 18.79
CA GLU A 3 10.00 -5.73 17.85
C GLU A 3 11.36 -5.90 18.53
N ASP A 4 12.25 -6.68 17.93
CA ASP A 4 13.66 -6.75 18.32
C ASP A 4 14.48 -5.78 17.46
N ILE A 5 15.08 -4.76 18.09
CA ILE A 5 16.18 -3.99 17.47
C ILE A 5 17.46 -4.76 17.71
N ILE A 6 18.16 -5.17 16.65
CA ILE A 6 19.55 -5.61 16.73
C ILE A 6 20.39 -4.49 16.13
N SER A 7 21.06 -3.71 16.98
CA SER A 7 22.09 -2.77 16.53
C SER A 7 23.41 -3.51 16.40
N GLN A 8 24.06 -3.43 15.23
CA GLN A 8 25.45 -3.80 15.08
C GLN A 8 26.27 -2.54 14.84
N GLY A 9 26.74 -1.95 15.93
CA GLY A 9 27.71 -0.86 15.91
C GLY A 9 29.10 -1.38 16.29
N ARG A 10 30.14 -0.99 15.54
CA ARG A 10 31.55 -1.34 15.83
C ARG A 10 32.12 -0.73 17.13
N PHE A 11 31.32 -0.02 17.92
CA PHE A 11 31.75 0.59 19.19
C PHE A 11 31.41 -0.23 20.44
N SER A 12 30.70 -1.36 20.31
CA SER A 12 30.63 -2.36 21.37
C SER A 12 30.49 -3.75 20.75
N GLY A 13 31.33 -4.69 21.17
CA GLY A 13 31.23 -6.11 20.78
C GLY A 13 29.97 -6.83 21.26
N ASN A 14 28.93 -6.10 21.69
CA ASN A 14 27.71 -6.64 22.26
C ASN A 14 26.52 -6.31 21.36
N SER A 15 25.91 -7.35 20.80
CA SER A 15 24.59 -7.25 20.16
C SER A 15 23.53 -7.11 21.26
N TYR A 16 22.96 -5.92 21.42
CA TYR A 16 21.79 -5.75 22.31
C TYR A 16 20.53 -5.99 21.48
N SER A 17 19.74 -7.01 21.84
CA SER A 17 18.38 -7.21 21.32
C SER A 17 17.38 -6.81 22.39
N THR A 18 16.55 -5.81 22.11
CA THR A 18 15.48 -5.39 23.02
C THR A 18 14.13 -5.54 22.32
N ASN A 19 13.23 -6.31 22.93
CA ASN A 19 11.84 -6.43 22.52
C ASN A 19 11.02 -5.23 23.00
N TYR A 20 10.25 -4.57 22.13
CA TYR A 20 9.28 -3.55 22.52
C TYR A 20 7.97 -3.65 21.74
N THR A 21 6.87 -3.15 22.31
CA THR A 21 5.58 -3.12 21.60
C THR A 21 5.56 -1.98 20.59
N SER A 22 5.54 -2.29 19.29
CA SER A 22 5.52 -1.28 18.22
C SER A 22 4.13 -0.89 17.73
N SER A 23 3.14 -1.76 17.91
CA SER A 23 1.76 -1.49 17.52
C SER A 23 0.73 -2.29 18.34
N TRP A 24 -0.46 -1.72 18.45
CA TRP A 24 -1.65 -2.29 19.06
C TRP A 24 -2.71 -2.53 17.98
N PHE A 25 -3.36 -3.69 18.00
CA PHE A 25 -4.39 -4.07 17.04
C PHE A 25 -5.74 -4.02 17.74
N LEU A 26 -6.73 -3.44 17.06
CA LEU A 26 -8.09 -3.37 17.57
C LEU A 26 -8.66 -4.78 17.64
N SER A 27 -9.05 -5.26 18.83
CA SER A 27 -9.65 -6.59 18.99
C SER A 27 -11.17 -6.55 18.97
N LYS A 28 -11.76 -5.46 19.49
CA LYS A 28 -13.21 -5.34 19.68
C LYS A 28 -13.66 -3.88 19.75
N ILE A 29 -14.81 -3.59 19.15
CA ILE A 29 -15.60 -2.40 19.40
C ILE A 29 -16.89 -2.86 20.07
N THR A 30 -17.21 -2.33 21.25
CA THR A 30 -18.50 -2.56 21.91
C THR A 30 -19.29 -1.26 21.88
N TYR A 31 -20.47 -1.29 21.26
CA TYR A 31 -21.38 -0.16 21.25
C TYR A 31 -22.02 0.02 22.64
N PRO A 32 -22.54 1.23 22.96
CA PRO A 32 -23.31 1.44 24.17
C PRO A 32 -24.43 0.41 24.34
N THR A 33 -25.02 -0.02 23.22
CA THR A 33 -26.09 -1.03 23.07
C THR A 33 -25.67 -2.47 23.37
N THR A 34 -24.41 -2.70 23.75
CA THR A 34 -23.74 -4.00 23.96
C THR A 34 -23.47 -4.82 22.70
N GLU A 35 -23.88 -4.34 21.52
CA GLU A 35 -23.47 -4.95 20.26
C GLU A 35 -21.96 -4.86 20.07
N GLU A 36 -21.37 -5.88 19.44
CA GLU A 36 -19.93 -5.99 19.29
C GLU A 36 -19.54 -6.13 17.82
N VAL A 37 -18.42 -5.49 17.47
CA VAL A 37 -17.66 -5.77 16.25
C VAL A 37 -16.33 -6.36 16.67
N THR A 38 -16.07 -7.59 16.27
CA THR A 38 -14.87 -8.34 16.67
C THR A 38 -13.89 -8.45 15.50
N PHE A 39 -12.60 -8.32 15.80
CA PHE A 39 -11.51 -8.38 14.83
C PHE A 39 -10.59 -9.53 15.22
N ASN A 40 -10.53 -10.55 14.35
CA ASN A 40 -9.70 -11.72 14.59
C ASN A 40 -8.49 -11.71 13.66
N TYR A 41 -7.33 -12.09 14.20
CA TYR A 41 -6.04 -12.06 13.51
C TYR A 41 -5.39 -13.44 13.53
N ASN A 42 -4.63 -13.73 12.48
CA ASN A 42 -3.68 -14.83 12.44
C ASN A 42 -2.27 -14.29 12.70
N SER A 43 -1.46 -15.03 13.44
CA SER A 43 -0.01 -14.77 13.49
C SER A 43 0.60 -15.05 12.12
N GLY A 44 1.28 -14.05 11.55
CA GLY A 44 2.02 -14.20 10.31
C GLY A 44 3.51 -14.49 10.55
N PRO A 45 4.27 -14.77 9.47
CA PRO A 45 5.72 -14.93 9.57
C PRO A 45 6.40 -13.69 10.14
N GLN A 46 7.47 -13.89 10.91
CA GLN A 46 8.28 -12.78 11.39
C GLN A 46 9.07 -12.19 10.22
N ILE A 47 8.81 -10.93 9.92
CA ILE A 47 9.49 -10.20 8.87
C ILE A 47 10.82 -9.68 9.41
N ILE A 48 11.88 -9.98 8.69
CA ILE A 48 13.17 -9.30 8.83
C ILE A 48 13.10 -8.13 7.85
N CYS A 49 12.89 -6.92 8.36
CA CYS A 49 12.90 -5.75 7.51
C CYS A 49 14.29 -5.64 6.88
N VAL A 50 14.40 -5.93 5.59
CA VAL A 50 15.60 -5.63 4.81
C VAL A 50 15.72 -4.11 4.86
N PRO A 51 16.83 -3.59 5.40
CA PRO A 51 16.87 -2.29 6.06
C PRO A 51 16.33 -1.17 5.17
N THR A 52 15.45 -0.35 5.72
CA THR A 52 15.59 1.10 5.54
C THR A 52 16.98 1.41 6.08
N VAL A 53 17.98 1.46 5.20
CA VAL A 53 19.36 1.61 5.66
C VAL A 53 19.54 3.04 6.14
N ASP A 54 19.36 3.24 7.44
CA ASP A 54 19.83 4.45 8.10
C ASP A 54 21.35 4.34 8.19
N TYR A 55 22.02 4.77 7.13
CA TYR A 55 23.47 4.84 7.09
C TYR A 55 23.95 5.98 7.97
N ILE A 56 24.16 5.71 9.26
CA ILE A 56 24.87 6.64 10.13
C ILE A 56 26.35 6.58 9.74
N TYR A 57 26.82 7.58 9.00
CA TYR A 57 28.25 7.77 8.73
C TYR A 57 28.79 8.80 9.71
N ILE A 58 29.76 8.41 10.54
CA ILE A 58 30.47 9.32 11.44
C ILE A 58 31.83 9.66 10.83
N LYS A 59 32.09 10.94 10.53
CA LYS A 59 33.43 11.42 10.13
C LYS A 59 34.12 12.07 11.31
N LYS A 60 35.24 11.51 11.80
CA LYS A 60 36.03 12.13 12.87
C LYS A 60 37.23 12.90 12.30
N ASN A 61 37.20 14.24 12.34
CA ASN A 61 38.39 15.06 12.04
C ASN A 61 39.06 15.49 13.34
N GLY A 62 40.30 15.08 13.59
CA GLY A 62 41.09 15.48 14.75
C GLY A 62 42.19 16.48 14.36
N TYR A 63 42.20 17.68 14.96
CA TYR A 63 43.30 18.63 14.83
C TYR A 63 43.99 18.82 16.18
N SER A 64 45.31 18.68 16.21
CA SER A 64 46.17 19.02 17.33
C SER A 64 46.81 20.39 17.06
N THR A 65 46.61 21.36 17.94
CA THR A 65 47.37 22.62 17.93
C THR A 65 48.25 22.68 19.17
N SER A 66 49.56 22.55 19.01
CA SER A 66 50.55 22.84 20.05
C SER A 66 50.91 24.33 20.03
N VAL A 67 50.79 25.03 21.15
CA VAL A 67 51.24 26.44 21.28
C VAL A 67 52.71 26.46 21.69
N PRO A 68 53.65 27.08 20.95
CA PRO A 68 55.07 27.02 21.29
C PRO A 68 55.49 28.17 22.22
N ILE A 69 56.37 27.90 23.19
CA ILE A 69 57.35 28.89 23.69
C ILE A 69 58.75 28.28 23.62
N SER A 70 59.59 28.98 22.84
CA SER A 70 61.05 28.91 22.67
C SER A 70 61.78 27.64 23.11
N CYS A 71 61.96 26.71 22.16
CA CYS A 71 63.21 26.00 21.86
C CYS A 71 62.99 25.22 20.54
N TYR A 72 63.39 25.85 19.44
CA TYR A 72 63.64 25.29 18.10
C TYR A 72 63.00 23.92 17.77
N ASN A 73 61.71 23.90 17.42
CA ASN A 73 61.16 22.91 16.51
C ASN A 73 59.90 23.47 15.82
N PRO A 74 59.69 23.24 14.51
CA PRO A 74 58.50 23.73 13.80
C PRO A 74 57.23 23.05 14.34
N PRO A 75 56.07 23.72 14.26
CA PRO A 75 54.79 23.14 14.70
C PRO A 75 54.51 21.85 13.93
N PHE A 76 54.43 20.73 14.64
CA PHE A 76 54.01 19.46 14.07
C PHE A 76 52.49 19.38 14.14
N SER A 77 51.80 19.52 12.99
CA SER A 77 50.38 19.19 12.91
C SER A 77 50.26 17.70 12.54
N GLU A 78 50.04 16.83 13.53
CA GLU A 78 49.58 15.47 13.23
C GLU A 78 48.08 15.48 12.99
N VAL A 79 47.68 15.11 11.77
CA VAL A 79 46.29 14.83 11.42
C VAL A 79 46.02 13.37 11.81
N TYR A 80 45.17 13.15 12.81
CA TYR A 80 44.73 11.80 13.16
C TYR A 80 43.87 11.22 12.04
N ALA A 81 44.02 9.93 11.77
CA ALA A 81 43.32 9.24 10.68
C ALA A 81 41.80 9.38 10.81
N ASN A 82 41.13 9.63 9.67
CA ASN A 82 39.68 9.66 9.58
C ASN A 82 39.12 8.25 9.87
N GLU A 83 38.55 8.03 11.04
CA GLU A 83 37.76 6.83 11.29
C GLU A 83 36.36 7.02 10.71
N SER A 84 35.92 6.08 9.89
CA SER A 84 34.57 6.01 9.33
C SER A 84 33.88 4.75 9.80
N THR A 85 32.67 4.90 10.34
CA THR A 85 31.83 3.78 10.75
C THR A 85 30.48 3.91 10.09
N ILE A 86 29.99 2.83 9.49
CA ILE A 86 28.62 2.68 8.99
C ILE A 86 27.90 1.74 9.94
N THR A 87 26.80 2.20 10.54
CA THR A 87 25.92 1.33 11.34
C THR A 87 24.67 1.01 10.52
N THR A 88 24.25 -0.26 10.52
CA THR A 88 22.97 -0.69 9.92
C THR A 88 22.08 -1.28 11.01
N HIS A 89 20.78 -0.97 10.94
CA HIS A 89 19.78 -1.46 11.89
C HIS A 89 18.89 -2.48 11.21
N ASN A 90 18.78 -3.68 11.78
CA ASN A 90 17.81 -4.68 11.33
C ASN A 90 16.71 -4.79 12.39
N VAL A 91 15.46 -4.60 11.97
CA VAL A 91 14.27 -4.78 12.83
C VAL A 91 13.58 -6.08 12.44
N LYS A 92 13.27 -6.90 13.44
CA LYS A 92 12.41 -8.08 13.28
C LYS A 92 11.02 -7.77 13.80
N ILE A 93 10.01 -7.96 12.96
CA ILE A 93 8.62 -7.64 13.28
C ILE A 93 7.81 -8.93 13.29
N ASN A 94 7.23 -9.26 14.44
CA ASN A 94 6.20 -10.29 14.55
C ASN A 94 4.90 -9.77 13.93
N THR A 95 4.39 -10.41 12.88
CA THR A 95 3.22 -9.88 12.16
C THR A 95 1.90 -10.44 12.65
N GLN A 96 0.86 -9.62 12.57
CA GLN A 96 -0.54 -10.01 12.76
C GLN A 96 -1.29 -9.70 11.46
N ILE A 97 -1.97 -10.71 10.92
CA ILE A 97 -2.71 -10.64 9.66
C ILE A 97 -4.19 -10.68 10.01
N LEU A 98 -4.94 -9.63 9.65
CA LEU A 98 -6.38 -9.62 9.85
C LEU A 98 -7.00 -10.80 9.08
N LYS A 99 -7.76 -11.63 9.79
CA LYS A 99 -8.40 -12.83 9.27
C LYS A 99 -9.87 -12.57 8.99
N GLU A 100 -10.56 -11.97 9.95
CA GLU A 100 -11.99 -11.71 9.84
C GLU A 100 -12.44 -10.54 10.73
N ILE A 101 -13.49 -9.86 10.27
CA ILE A 101 -14.26 -8.89 11.05
C ILE A 101 -15.69 -9.43 11.15
N ILE A 102 -16.20 -9.62 12.36
CA ILE A 102 -17.56 -10.09 12.62
C ILE A 102 -18.38 -8.91 13.16
N PHE A 103 -19.56 -8.70 12.58
CA PHE A 103 -20.49 -7.63 12.96
C PHE A 103 -21.93 -8.18 13.03
N PRO A 104 -22.90 -7.47 13.65
CA PRO A 104 -24.17 -8.06 14.07
C PRO A 104 -25.00 -8.83 13.03
N ASN A 105 -24.85 -8.56 11.73
CA ASN A 105 -25.61 -9.23 10.66
C ASN A 105 -24.72 -9.75 9.52
N GLY A 106 -23.44 -9.97 9.78
CA GLY A 106 -22.53 -10.45 8.75
C GLY A 106 -21.08 -10.57 9.20
N LYS A 107 -20.22 -10.87 8.23
CA LYS A 107 -18.77 -10.87 8.45
C LYS A 107 -18.02 -10.51 7.18
N MET A 108 -16.79 -10.05 7.36
CA MET A 108 -15.80 -9.91 6.30
C MET A 108 -14.65 -10.86 6.56
N GLU A 109 -14.25 -11.63 5.56
CA GLU A 109 -13.13 -12.57 5.61
C GLU A 109 -11.99 -12.06 4.72
N PHE A 110 -10.76 -12.07 5.25
CA PHE A 110 -9.56 -11.51 4.62
C PHE A 110 -8.61 -12.66 4.28
N ASN A 111 -8.59 -13.06 3.01
CA ASN A 111 -7.80 -14.22 2.57
C ASN A 111 -6.42 -13.77 2.10
N SER A 112 -5.38 -14.28 2.75
CA SER A 112 -3.98 -13.95 2.45
C SER A 112 -3.20 -15.14 1.90
N VAL A 113 -2.21 -14.87 1.04
CA VAL A 113 -1.29 -15.86 0.45
C VAL A 113 0.13 -15.53 0.88
N LEU A 114 0.90 -16.55 1.28
CA LEU A 114 2.29 -16.43 1.74
C LEU A 114 3.29 -16.61 0.58
N ASP A 115 3.33 -15.64 -0.33
CA ASP A 115 4.14 -15.69 -1.55
C ASP A 115 4.88 -14.36 -1.83
N ARG A 116 4.94 -13.45 -0.86
CA ARG A 116 5.70 -12.21 -1.02
C ARG A 116 7.20 -12.47 -0.98
N ILE A 117 7.88 -12.09 -2.06
CA ILE A 117 9.34 -12.21 -2.21
C ILE A 117 10.07 -10.88 -1.96
N ASP A 118 9.33 -9.78 -1.90
CA ASP A 118 9.86 -8.45 -1.61
C ASP A 118 10.12 -8.21 -0.12
N LEU A 119 9.86 -9.18 0.76
CA LEU A 119 10.24 -9.11 2.16
C LEU A 119 11.01 -10.35 2.57
N LYS A 120 12.03 -10.16 3.41
CA LYS A 120 12.77 -11.26 4.00
C LYS A 120 12.02 -11.69 5.26
N CYS A 121 11.81 -12.98 5.44
CA CYS A 121 11.22 -13.55 6.65
C CYS A 121 12.23 -14.50 7.32
N THR A 122 12.08 -14.72 8.62
CA THR A 122 12.87 -15.75 9.32
C THR A 122 12.48 -17.16 8.88
N THR A 123 11.20 -17.35 8.54
CA THR A 123 10.62 -18.60 8.03
C THR A 123 9.52 -18.27 7.02
N GLY A 124 9.37 -19.09 5.98
CA GLY A 124 8.35 -18.89 4.93
C GLY A 124 8.49 -17.55 4.18
N ASN A 125 7.38 -17.09 3.60
CA ASN A 125 7.28 -15.83 2.87
C ASN A 125 6.23 -14.92 3.53
N ALA A 126 6.35 -13.61 3.35
CA ALA A 126 5.35 -12.67 3.88
C ALA A 126 3.99 -12.81 3.16
N ALA A 127 2.94 -12.34 3.84
CA ALA A 127 1.58 -12.42 3.33
C ALA A 127 1.23 -11.23 2.42
N ARG A 128 0.52 -11.49 1.32
CA ARG A 128 -0.29 -10.49 0.60
C ARG A 128 -1.78 -10.84 0.67
N LEU A 129 -2.63 -9.82 0.66
CA LEU A 129 -4.09 -10.00 0.60
C LEU A 129 -4.51 -10.41 -0.81
N SER A 130 -5.16 -11.56 -0.94
CA SER A 130 -5.63 -12.10 -2.22
C SER A 130 -7.06 -11.70 -2.53
N ASN A 131 -7.96 -11.79 -1.54
CA ASN A 131 -9.34 -11.35 -1.66
C ASN A 131 -9.95 -11.00 -0.31
N ILE A 132 -11.03 -10.24 -0.35
CA ILE A 132 -11.95 -10.02 0.77
C ILE A 132 -13.30 -10.60 0.39
N LYS A 133 -13.93 -11.37 1.28
CA LYS A 133 -15.29 -11.89 1.10
C LYS A 133 -16.24 -11.23 2.09
N LEU A 134 -17.37 -10.75 1.60
CA LEU A 134 -18.43 -10.16 2.40
C LEU A 134 -19.59 -11.15 2.50
N TYR A 135 -20.00 -11.43 3.74
CA TYR A 135 -21.10 -12.34 4.02
C TYR A 135 -22.21 -11.66 4.80
N SER A 136 -23.44 -12.09 4.54
CA SER A 136 -24.64 -11.77 5.30
C SER A 136 -25.01 -12.94 6.22
N GLN A 137 -25.46 -12.67 7.43
CA GLN A 137 -25.88 -13.72 8.35
C GLN A 137 -27.26 -14.27 7.96
N ASN A 138 -27.42 -15.59 8.05
CA ASN A 138 -28.70 -16.29 7.90
C ASN A 138 -29.01 -17.13 9.15
N SER A 139 -30.13 -17.86 9.16
CA SER A 139 -30.58 -18.65 10.32
C SER A 139 -29.63 -19.78 10.75
N SER A 140 -28.68 -20.20 9.91
CA SER A 140 -27.80 -21.36 10.15
C SER A 140 -26.32 -21.07 9.88
N GLY A 141 -25.94 -19.82 9.61
CA GLY A 141 -24.59 -19.46 9.19
C GLY A 141 -24.53 -18.15 8.39
N TYR A 142 -23.86 -18.19 7.24
CA TYR A 142 -23.51 -17.02 6.45
C TYR A 142 -23.67 -17.27 4.94
N ASP A 143 -24.35 -16.36 4.25
CA ASP A 143 -24.47 -16.32 2.79
C ASP A 143 -23.36 -15.42 2.22
N LEU A 144 -22.59 -15.89 1.23
CA LEU A 144 -21.61 -15.06 0.52
C LEU A 144 -22.34 -14.09 -0.40
N LEU A 145 -22.13 -12.78 -0.20
CA LEU A 145 -22.71 -11.76 -1.07
C LEU A 145 -21.75 -11.36 -2.19
N ARG A 146 -20.51 -11.03 -1.82
CA ARG A 146 -19.52 -10.43 -2.74
C ARG A 146 -18.11 -10.83 -2.39
N THR A 147 -17.26 -10.96 -3.40
CA THR A 147 -15.82 -11.14 -3.26
C THR A 147 -15.06 -10.03 -3.98
N PHE A 148 -14.20 -9.31 -3.27
CA PHE A 148 -13.26 -8.34 -3.83
C PHE A 148 -11.94 -9.05 -4.09
N ASN A 149 -11.58 -9.26 -5.36
CA ASN A 149 -10.33 -9.92 -5.75
C ASN A 149 -9.26 -8.90 -6.09
N PHE A 150 -8.04 -9.17 -5.65
CA PHE A 150 -6.88 -8.31 -5.86
C PHE A 150 -5.83 -9.00 -6.72
N SER A 151 -5.31 -8.30 -7.72
CA SER A 151 -4.14 -8.73 -8.50
C SER A 151 -2.95 -7.87 -8.13
N GLN A 152 -1.82 -8.52 -7.84
CA GLN A 152 -0.57 -7.86 -7.52
C GLN A 152 0.59 -8.46 -8.32
N SER A 153 1.55 -7.62 -8.65
CA SER A 153 2.85 -7.98 -9.22
C SER A 153 3.94 -7.23 -8.45
N TYR A 154 5.09 -6.98 -9.07
CA TYR A 154 6.19 -6.27 -8.44
C TYR A 154 6.68 -5.12 -9.30
N PHE A 155 7.00 -4.01 -8.65
CA PHE A 155 8.04 -3.13 -9.16
C PHE A 155 9.38 -3.85 -9.01
N SER A 156 10.20 -3.83 -10.06
CA SER A 156 11.53 -4.45 -10.07
C SER A 156 12.58 -3.39 -10.39
N SER A 157 13.71 -3.44 -9.69
CA SER A 157 14.92 -2.71 -10.06
C SER A 157 15.70 -3.45 -11.15
N SER A 158 16.82 -2.88 -11.58
CA SER A 158 17.72 -3.47 -12.59
C SER A 158 18.71 -4.51 -12.05
N SER A 159 18.77 -4.73 -10.73
CA SER A 159 19.85 -5.52 -10.09
C SER A 159 19.59 -7.04 -9.98
N GLY A 160 18.44 -7.52 -10.47
CA GLY A 160 18.09 -8.95 -10.51
C GLY A 160 16.71 -9.26 -9.92
N ASP A 161 16.48 -10.54 -9.59
CA ASP A 161 15.23 -11.03 -9.01
C ASP A 161 15.45 -11.46 -7.55
N ASN A 162 15.53 -10.47 -6.66
CA ASN A 162 15.79 -10.68 -5.23
C ASN A 162 14.96 -9.75 -4.35
N THR A 163 14.96 -10.00 -3.04
CA THR A 163 14.19 -9.22 -2.07
C THR A 163 14.50 -7.72 -2.08
N LEU A 164 15.71 -7.27 -2.39
CA LEU A 164 16.09 -5.85 -2.46
C LEU A 164 15.51 -5.15 -3.70
N SER A 165 15.47 -5.89 -4.82
CA SER A 165 15.02 -5.41 -6.13
C SER A 165 13.50 -5.31 -6.28
N LYS A 166 12.72 -5.99 -5.43
CA LYS A 166 11.27 -6.09 -5.56
C LYS A 166 10.53 -5.21 -4.55
N ARG A 167 9.38 -4.68 -4.97
CA ARG A 167 8.35 -4.05 -4.11
C ARG A 167 6.97 -4.44 -4.61
N LEU A 168 6.11 -4.97 -3.73
CA LEU A 168 4.77 -5.41 -4.11
C LEU A 168 3.99 -4.24 -4.75
N LYS A 169 3.38 -4.49 -5.91
CA LYS A 169 2.63 -3.53 -6.71
C LYS A 169 1.19 -3.99 -6.82
N PHE A 170 0.24 -3.08 -6.61
CA PHE A 170 -1.19 -3.39 -6.72
C PHE A 170 -1.68 -3.04 -8.13
N ASP A 171 -1.95 -4.04 -8.97
CA ASP A 171 -2.27 -3.82 -10.37
C ASP A 171 -3.76 -3.57 -10.59
N GLN A 172 -4.60 -4.42 -10.00
CA GLN A 172 -6.02 -4.49 -10.36
C GLN A 172 -6.87 -4.98 -9.20
N PHE A 173 -8.15 -4.60 -9.22
CA PHE A 173 -9.17 -5.33 -8.47
C PHE A 173 -10.49 -5.39 -9.21
N TYR A 174 -11.28 -6.42 -8.90
CA TYR A 174 -12.62 -6.61 -9.43
C TYR A 174 -13.50 -7.30 -8.40
N GLU A 175 -14.82 -7.13 -8.54
CA GLU A 175 -15.80 -7.76 -7.68
C GLU A 175 -16.38 -9.00 -8.36
N ILE A 176 -16.64 -10.03 -7.56
CA ILE A 176 -17.43 -11.19 -7.94
C ILE A 176 -18.70 -11.15 -7.12
N GLY A 177 -19.82 -11.03 -7.81
CA GLY A 177 -21.16 -11.01 -7.24
C GLY A 177 -21.78 -12.41 -7.20
N GLU A 178 -23.10 -12.44 -7.01
CA GLU A 178 -23.90 -13.66 -7.03
C GLU A 178 -23.76 -14.40 -8.37
N GLY A 179 -23.81 -15.73 -8.33
CA GLY A 179 -23.64 -16.58 -9.51
C GLY A 179 -22.24 -16.54 -10.16
N ASN A 180 -21.21 -16.10 -9.42
CA ASN A 180 -19.84 -15.93 -9.90
C ASN A 180 -19.67 -14.90 -11.04
N LYS A 181 -20.64 -13.99 -11.21
CA LYS A 181 -20.53 -12.92 -12.19
C LYS A 181 -19.48 -11.91 -11.75
N LYS A 182 -18.68 -11.43 -12.70
CA LYS A 182 -17.58 -10.50 -12.42
C LYS A 182 -17.94 -9.09 -12.91
N THR A 183 -17.63 -8.07 -12.12
CA THR A 183 -17.73 -6.69 -12.59
C THR A 183 -16.67 -6.40 -13.65
N GLY A 184 -16.74 -5.20 -14.25
CA GLY A 184 -15.53 -4.55 -14.75
C GLY A 184 -14.47 -4.41 -13.64
N ARG A 185 -13.22 -4.14 -14.01
CA ARG A 185 -12.07 -4.09 -13.10
C ARG A 185 -11.56 -2.67 -13.00
N TYR A 186 -10.93 -2.40 -11.88
CA TYR A 186 -10.09 -1.24 -11.71
C TYR A 186 -8.70 -1.61 -12.19
N ASP A 187 -8.13 -0.81 -13.10
CA ASP A 187 -6.75 -0.97 -13.56
C ASP A 187 -5.90 0.21 -13.08
N LEU A 188 -4.81 -0.07 -12.37
CA LEU A 188 -3.88 0.92 -11.84
C LEU A 188 -2.62 0.95 -12.71
N TYR A 189 -2.28 2.14 -13.20
CA TYR A 189 -1.07 2.36 -13.99
C TYR A 189 -0.15 3.32 -13.26
N TYR A 190 1.10 2.90 -13.10
CA TYR A 190 2.11 3.64 -12.39
C TYR A 190 3.15 4.19 -13.36
N ASN A 191 3.84 5.25 -12.94
CA ASN A 191 4.99 5.79 -13.62
C ASN A 191 6.03 4.69 -13.85
N ASN A 192 6.56 4.63 -15.07
CA ASN A 192 7.40 3.53 -15.54
C ASN A 192 8.91 3.69 -15.23
N VAL A 193 9.30 4.74 -14.51
CA VAL A 193 10.69 4.88 -14.08
C VAL A 193 11.05 3.74 -13.14
N THR A 194 12.09 3.00 -13.51
CA THR A 194 12.59 1.85 -12.74
C THR A 194 13.04 2.30 -11.35
N LEU A 195 12.41 1.76 -10.31
CA LEU A 195 12.82 2.00 -8.93
C LEU A 195 14.21 1.40 -8.67
N PRO A 196 15.04 2.04 -7.84
CA PRO A 196 16.31 1.48 -7.45
C PRO A 196 16.11 0.35 -6.45
N ASP A 197 17.18 -0.39 -6.14
CA ASP A 197 17.16 -1.30 -4.98
C ASP A 197 16.81 -0.58 -3.68
N LYS A 198 16.21 -1.31 -2.74
CA LYS A 198 15.80 -0.75 -1.44
C LYS A 198 16.95 -0.21 -0.59
N ASP A 199 18.17 -0.67 -0.83
CA ASP A 199 19.41 -0.23 -0.18
C ASP A 199 20.25 0.72 -1.06
N SER A 200 19.70 1.19 -2.18
CA SER A 200 20.40 2.14 -3.05
C SER A 200 20.68 3.48 -2.35
N LYS A 201 21.87 4.03 -2.65
CA LYS A 201 22.32 5.33 -2.14
C LYS A 201 21.97 6.50 -3.09
N ALA A 202 21.30 6.20 -4.20
CA ALA A 202 20.82 7.17 -5.20
C ALA A 202 19.60 7.95 -4.69
N SER A 203 19.76 8.62 -3.57
CA SER A 203 18.74 9.44 -2.94
C SER A 203 19.12 10.92 -3.01
N ASP A 204 18.14 11.80 -3.09
CA ASP A 204 18.33 13.22 -2.88
C ASP A 204 18.54 13.52 -1.38
N HIS A 205 18.62 14.82 -1.07
CA HIS A 205 18.82 15.30 0.29
C HIS A 205 17.71 14.95 1.30
N TRP A 206 16.52 14.60 0.81
CA TRP A 206 15.37 14.20 1.61
C TRP A 206 15.06 12.70 1.44
N GLY A 207 16.00 11.92 0.91
CA GLY A 207 15.86 10.48 0.77
C GLY A 207 15.03 10.00 -0.42
N TYR A 208 14.56 10.88 -1.31
CA TYR A 208 13.81 10.48 -2.50
C TYR A 208 14.73 10.03 -3.63
N PHE A 209 14.29 9.09 -4.46
CA PHE A 209 15.09 8.58 -5.56
C PHE A 209 15.46 9.69 -6.55
N ASN A 210 16.76 9.87 -6.81
CA ASN A 210 17.26 10.91 -7.72
C ASN A 210 18.07 10.38 -8.92
N GLY A 211 18.27 9.06 -9.01
CA GLY A 211 19.00 8.43 -10.12
C GLY A 211 20.51 8.70 -10.13
N SER A 212 21.08 9.24 -9.05
CA SER A 212 22.52 9.52 -8.95
C SER A 212 23.36 8.24 -9.06
N THR A 213 24.41 8.26 -9.88
CA THR A 213 25.35 7.15 -10.06
C THR A 213 26.49 7.17 -9.04
N GLU A 214 26.63 8.24 -8.25
CA GLU A 214 27.77 8.44 -7.34
C GLU A 214 27.70 7.58 -6.06
N ASN A 215 26.68 6.73 -5.89
CA ASN A 215 26.57 5.65 -4.88
C ASN A 215 27.18 5.96 -3.49
N SER A 216 26.99 7.20 -3.03
CA SER A 216 27.56 7.73 -1.79
C SER A 216 26.45 8.31 -0.91
N ILE A 217 26.50 8.02 0.39
CA ILE A 217 25.66 8.69 1.39
C ILE A 217 26.21 10.08 1.71
N ILE A 218 27.53 10.26 1.59
CA ILE A 218 28.19 11.55 1.79
C ILE A 218 27.88 12.45 0.59
N PRO A 219 27.22 13.61 0.79
CA PRO A 219 26.97 14.57 -0.27
C PRO A 219 28.29 15.04 -0.89
N THR A 220 28.42 14.84 -2.19
CA THR A 220 29.35 15.56 -3.07
C THR A 220 28.62 16.75 -3.68
N SER A 221 29.22 17.45 -4.64
CA SER A 221 28.65 18.68 -5.16
C SER A 221 27.29 18.56 -5.83
N THR A 222 26.94 17.39 -6.37
CA THR A 222 25.65 17.20 -7.07
C THR A 222 24.95 15.86 -6.80
N SER A 223 25.61 14.92 -6.10
CA SER A 223 25.11 13.55 -5.93
C SER A 223 23.76 13.44 -5.21
N LYS A 224 23.39 14.46 -4.43
CA LYS A 224 22.16 14.51 -3.63
C LYS A 224 21.13 15.50 -4.19
N ASN A 225 21.36 16.00 -5.40
CA ASN A 225 20.43 16.91 -6.03
C ASN A 225 19.12 16.18 -6.35
N PRO A 226 17.97 16.83 -6.13
CA PRO A 226 16.68 16.29 -6.51
C PRO A 226 16.55 16.17 -8.04
N ASN A 227 15.78 15.19 -8.50
CA ASN A 227 15.55 14.96 -9.92
C ASN A 227 14.06 14.71 -10.21
N SER A 228 13.48 15.57 -11.05
CA SER A 228 12.03 15.56 -11.37
C SER A 228 11.56 14.34 -12.16
N THR A 229 12.47 13.56 -12.75
CA THR A 229 12.16 12.30 -13.44
C THR A 229 12.14 11.14 -12.45
N TYR A 230 13.24 10.96 -11.71
CA TYR A 230 13.41 9.80 -10.82
C TYR A 230 12.52 9.85 -9.57
N VAL A 231 12.20 11.05 -9.07
CA VAL A 231 11.30 11.23 -7.91
C VAL A 231 9.88 10.68 -8.15
N LYS A 232 9.49 10.50 -9.43
CA LYS A 232 8.16 10.01 -9.82
C LYS A 232 8.05 8.49 -9.92
N ALA A 233 9.15 7.76 -9.75
CA ALA A 233 9.18 6.31 -9.91
C ALA A 233 8.13 5.63 -9.03
N GLY A 234 7.26 4.81 -9.64
CA GLY A 234 6.22 4.07 -8.94
C GLY A 234 5.01 4.88 -8.45
N LEU A 235 4.87 6.16 -8.82
CA LEU A 235 3.65 6.95 -8.54
C LEU A 235 2.48 6.50 -9.42
N LEU A 236 1.26 6.49 -8.88
CA LEU A 236 0.05 6.15 -9.65
C LEU A 236 -0.29 7.27 -10.63
N GLU A 237 -0.20 7.05 -11.94
CA GLU A 237 -0.48 8.06 -12.96
C GLU A 237 -1.88 7.92 -13.55
N SER A 238 -2.48 6.72 -13.54
CA SER A 238 -3.88 6.59 -13.90
C SER A 238 -4.60 5.41 -13.26
N LEU A 239 -5.91 5.59 -13.10
CA LEU A 239 -6.86 4.60 -12.62
C LEU A 239 -7.99 4.49 -13.63
N ILE A 240 -8.16 3.31 -14.23
CA ILE A 240 -9.32 3.01 -15.07
C ILE A 240 -10.38 2.39 -14.17
N TYR A 241 -11.60 2.92 -14.24
CA TYR A 241 -12.77 2.40 -13.53
C TYR A 241 -13.46 1.30 -14.34
N PRO A 242 -14.20 0.39 -13.68
CA PRO A 242 -15.04 -0.60 -14.35
C PRO A 242 -16.02 -0.03 -15.39
N THR A 243 -16.41 1.24 -15.25
CA THR A 243 -17.30 1.99 -16.16
C THR A 243 -16.57 2.64 -17.34
N THR A 244 -15.30 2.30 -17.58
CA THR A 244 -14.40 2.91 -18.59
C THR A 244 -14.05 4.38 -18.36
N GLY A 245 -14.47 4.98 -17.25
CA GLY A 245 -13.88 6.23 -16.81
C GLY A 245 -12.38 6.05 -16.55
N LYS A 246 -11.57 7.07 -16.83
CA LYS A 246 -10.15 7.12 -16.45
C LYS A 246 -9.89 8.35 -15.62
N ALA A 247 -9.37 8.17 -14.40
CA ALA A 247 -8.70 9.22 -13.65
C ALA A 247 -7.21 9.24 -14.04
N THR A 248 -6.67 10.41 -14.30
CA THR A 248 -5.24 10.64 -14.58
C THR A 248 -4.69 11.60 -13.55
N PHE A 249 -3.59 11.24 -12.91
CA PHE A 249 -2.91 12.01 -11.89
C PHE A 249 -1.59 12.51 -12.45
N VAL A 250 -1.39 13.83 -12.49
CA VAL A 250 -0.13 14.43 -12.90
C VAL A 250 0.56 14.97 -11.68
N PHE A 251 1.76 14.45 -11.38
CA PHE A 251 2.59 14.92 -10.29
C PHE A 251 3.72 15.82 -10.80
N GLU A 252 4.11 16.80 -9.98
CA GLU A 252 5.31 17.61 -10.17
C GLU A 252 6.14 17.64 -8.89
N ILE A 253 7.43 17.94 -9.01
CA ILE A 253 8.32 18.05 -7.85
C ILE A 253 7.89 19.23 -6.97
N ASN A 254 8.01 19.10 -5.65
CA ASN A 254 7.80 20.24 -4.76
C ASN A 254 8.84 21.34 -5.04
N ASP A 255 8.44 22.59 -4.81
CA ASP A 255 9.32 23.75 -4.83
C ASP A 255 9.07 24.68 -3.63
N PHE A 256 10.05 25.50 -3.28
CA PHE A 256 10.01 26.41 -2.13
C PHE A 256 10.96 27.60 -2.32
N SER A 257 10.73 28.69 -1.56
CA SER A 257 11.44 29.97 -1.75
C SER A 257 12.26 30.46 -0.55
N ASN A 258 12.22 29.80 0.61
CA ASN A 258 12.75 30.32 1.88
C ASN A 258 14.16 29.86 2.26
N LEU A 259 14.81 29.02 1.46
CA LEU A 259 16.15 28.50 1.78
C LEU A 259 17.31 29.40 1.35
N GLY A 260 17.09 30.47 0.60
CA GLY A 260 18.17 31.36 0.13
C GLY A 260 19.29 30.61 -0.62
N SER A 261 20.48 31.20 -0.70
CA SER A 261 21.69 30.61 -1.31
C SER A 261 22.53 29.74 -0.35
N THR A 262 22.04 29.45 0.85
CA THR A 262 22.82 28.79 1.93
C THR A 262 23.07 27.30 1.69
N LEU A 263 22.39 26.69 0.71
CA LEU A 263 22.68 25.34 0.22
C LEU A 263 23.20 25.42 -1.22
N ALA A 264 24.52 25.46 -1.38
CA ALA A 264 25.25 25.59 -2.66
C ALA A 264 25.01 24.44 -3.68
N TRP A 265 24.14 23.49 -3.35
CA TRP A 265 23.96 22.23 -4.07
C TRP A 265 22.57 22.09 -4.71
N THR A 266 21.60 22.97 -4.44
CA THR A 266 20.24 22.82 -4.97
C THR A 266 20.07 23.40 -6.38
N SER A 267 19.34 22.69 -7.27
CA SER A 267 19.00 23.18 -8.61
C SER A 267 17.75 24.07 -8.59
N SER A 268 17.75 25.17 -9.34
CA SER A 268 16.56 26.00 -9.56
C SER A 268 15.55 25.30 -10.46
N ASN A 269 14.26 25.59 -10.27
CA ASN A 269 13.23 25.20 -11.23
C ASN A 269 13.46 25.91 -12.58
N SER A 270 13.06 25.30 -13.69
CA SER A 270 13.16 25.84 -15.06
C SER A 270 12.49 27.21 -15.25
N ALA A 271 11.59 27.59 -14.34
CA ALA A 271 10.89 28.88 -14.33
C ALA A 271 11.51 29.92 -13.37
N ASN A 272 12.64 29.63 -12.69
CA ASN A 272 13.27 30.49 -11.67
C ASN A 272 12.34 30.92 -10.50
N THR A 273 11.24 30.19 -10.26
CA THR A 273 10.23 30.51 -9.25
C THR A 273 10.57 30.00 -7.83
N GLY A 274 11.58 29.14 -7.68
CA GLY A 274 12.00 28.53 -6.41
C GLY A 274 13.05 27.43 -6.58
N LEU A 275 13.52 26.89 -5.46
CA LEU A 275 14.35 25.68 -5.38
C LEU A 275 13.44 24.45 -5.39
N ILE A 276 13.85 23.37 -6.04
CA ILE A 276 13.08 22.12 -6.11
C ILE A 276 13.61 21.10 -5.10
N GLY A 277 12.78 20.13 -4.67
CA GLY A 277 13.20 19.01 -3.82
C GLY A 277 12.10 18.46 -2.96
N ALA A 278 12.43 17.63 -1.96
CA ALA A 278 11.50 17.14 -0.94
C ALA A 278 10.23 16.44 -1.48
N GLY A 279 10.38 15.59 -2.49
CA GLY A 279 9.30 14.75 -3.02
C GLY A 279 8.42 15.46 -4.06
N VAL A 280 7.17 15.01 -4.20
CA VAL A 280 6.23 15.49 -5.23
C VAL A 280 4.92 16.02 -4.63
N ARG A 281 4.20 16.80 -5.43
CA ARG A 281 2.81 17.23 -5.21
C ARG A 281 1.95 16.94 -6.43
N ILE A 282 0.64 16.91 -6.23
CA ILE A 282 -0.32 16.75 -7.32
C ILE A 282 -0.43 18.07 -8.10
N LYS A 283 -0.25 18.04 -9.41
CA LYS A 283 -0.44 19.18 -10.30
C LYS A 283 -1.86 19.22 -10.85
N SER A 284 -2.37 18.06 -11.27
CA SER A 284 -3.75 17.97 -11.74
C SER A 284 -4.32 16.56 -11.64
N ILE A 285 -5.64 16.49 -11.52
CA ILE A 285 -6.42 15.26 -11.60
C ILE A 285 -7.44 15.46 -12.71
N THR A 286 -7.39 14.62 -13.74
CA THR A 286 -8.34 14.66 -14.86
C THR A 286 -9.16 13.38 -14.87
N THR A 287 -10.48 13.49 -14.90
CA THR A 287 -11.40 12.36 -15.12
C THR A 287 -12.07 12.51 -16.47
N ALA A 288 -11.92 11.50 -17.33
CA ALA A 288 -12.46 11.48 -18.69
C ALA A 288 -13.02 10.08 -19.04
N SER A 289 -13.85 10.01 -20.07
CA SER A 289 -14.29 8.71 -20.64
C SER A 289 -13.19 8.11 -21.52
N LEU A 290 -12.88 6.83 -21.36
CA LEU A 290 -11.98 6.12 -22.29
C LEU A 290 -12.64 5.79 -23.61
N ASP A 291 -13.93 5.45 -23.58
CA ASP A 291 -14.64 5.03 -24.79
C ASP A 291 -14.95 6.22 -25.69
N ASN A 292 -15.12 7.42 -25.10
CA ASN A 292 -15.31 8.66 -25.82
C ASN A 292 -14.33 9.75 -25.32
N PRO A 293 -13.05 9.73 -25.72
CA PRO A 293 -12.05 10.70 -25.27
C PRO A 293 -12.35 12.16 -25.66
N SER A 294 -13.25 12.35 -26.62
CA SER A 294 -13.74 13.66 -27.07
C SER A 294 -14.83 14.27 -26.18
N GLU A 295 -15.38 13.50 -25.23
CA GLU A 295 -16.38 13.98 -24.28
C GLU A 295 -15.76 14.90 -23.22
N PRO A 296 -16.57 15.78 -22.59
CA PRO A 296 -16.11 16.69 -21.56
C PRO A 296 -15.47 15.94 -20.39
N TYR A 297 -14.31 16.41 -19.97
CA TYR A 297 -13.61 15.91 -18.80
C TYR A 297 -13.84 16.85 -17.60
N LEU A 298 -13.77 16.31 -16.39
CA LEU A 298 -13.58 17.13 -15.20
C LEU A 298 -12.09 17.17 -14.90
N LYS A 299 -11.55 18.38 -14.72
CA LYS A 299 -10.14 18.55 -14.35
C LYS A 299 -10.04 19.43 -13.12
N LYS A 300 -9.34 18.92 -12.10
CA LYS A 300 -8.92 19.69 -10.94
C LYS A 300 -7.44 20.03 -11.10
N GLU A 301 -7.12 21.31 -11.16
CA GLU A 301 -5.74 21.81 -11.26
C GLU A 301 -5.32 22.50 -9.96
N PHE A 302 -4.07 22.31 -9.57
CA PHE A 302 -3.48 22.91 -8.38
C PHE A 302 -2.32 23.81 -8.79
N ASP A 303 -2.38 25.07 -8.35
CA ASP A 303 -1.33 26.06 -8.52
C ASP A 303 -0.79 26.48 -7.16
N TYR A 304 0.52 26.32 -7.01
CA TYR A 304 1.27 26.52 -5.77
C TYR A 304 2.12 27.79 -5.82
N ASN A 305 1.82 28.72 -6.73
CA ASN A 305 2.55 29.98 -6.83
C ASN A 305 1.82 31.12 -6.11
N LYS A 306 2.59 32.02 -5.55
CA LYS A 306 2.16 33.33 -5.06
C LYS A 306 2.72 34.43 -5.94
N ASN A 307 1.94 35.50 -6.11
CA ASN A 307 2.35 36.69 -6.83
C ASN A 307 3.02 37.68 -5.87
N ASN A 308 4.31 37.95 -6.08
CA ASN A 308 5.06 38.96 -5.35
C ASN A 308 5.46 40.08 -6.30
N GLY A 309 4.71 41.19 -6.31
CA GLY A 309 5.03 42.36 -7.14
C GLY A 309 4.98 42.10 -8.66
N GLY A 310 4.10 41.20 -9.11
CA GLY A 310 3.95 40.84 -10.53
C GLY A 310 4.84 39.69 -11.00
N VAL A 311 5.73 39.17 -10.15
CA VAL A 311 6.54 37.99 -10.42
C VAL A 311 5.94 36.79 -9.69
N ALA A 312 5.67 35.71 -10.42
CA ALA A 312 5.24 34.44 -9.84
C ALA A 312 6.42 33.79 -9.11
N SER A 313 6.20 33.34 -7.89
CA SER A 313 7.17 32.61 -7.07
C SER A 313 6.47 31.48 -6.34
N SER A 314 7.19 30.43 -5.96
CA SER A 314 6.63 29.35 -5.17
C SER A 314 6.03 29.88 -3.86
N SER A 315 4.82 29.42 -3.51
CA SER A 315 4.23 29.62 -2.19
C SER A 315 4.78 28.62 -1.16
N GLY A 316 5.61 27.67 -1.59
CA GLY A 316 6.23 26.66 -0.76
C GLY A 316 7.29 27.22 0.19
N GLN A 317 7.33 26.64 1.37
CA GLN A 317 8.27 26.94 2.44
C GLN A 317 8.78 25.60 2.99
N ILE A 318 10.10 25.42 3.09
CA ILE A 318 10.64 24.29 3.84
C ILE A 318 10.38 24.51 5.34
N MET A 319 9.83 23.50 6.01
CA MET A 319 9.48 23.55 7.44
C MET A 319 10.65 23.08 8.31
N SER A 320 11.47 22.17 7.80
CA SER A 320 12.62 21.61 8.50
C SER A 320 13.85 21.61 7.57
N ASN A 321 14.97 22.16 8.06
CA ASN A 321 16.21 22.14 7.30
C ASN A 321 16.78 20.72 7.24
N ILE A 322 17.42 20.39 6.13
CA ILE A 322 18.27 19.20 6.05
C ILE A 322 19.52 19.49 6.90
N ASN A 323 19.72 18.70 7.94
CA ASN A 323 20.93 18.77 8.74
C ASN A 323 21.77 17.50 8.53
N TYR A 324 23.05 17.66 8.18
CA TYR A 324 24.01 16.57 8.01
C TYR A 324 25.12 16.61 9.07
N HIS A 325 25.15 17.62 9.93
CA HIS A 325 26.35 17.96 10.70
C HIS A 325 26.04 18.13 12.19
N MET A 326 26.77 17.39 13.03
CA MET A 326 26.81 17.59 14.46
C MET A 326 28.15 18.23 14.88
N PRO A 327 28.22 19.54 15.20
CA PRO A 327 29.44 20.11 15.78
C PRO A 327 29.58 19.64 17.22
N ASN A 328 30.26 18.52 17.46
CA ASN A 328 30.81 18.21 18.78
C ASN A 328 32.14 18.93 18.95
N ASN A 329 32.13 20.27 19.09
CA ASN A 329 33.36 21.03 19.34
C ASN A 329 33.79 20.89 20.81
N THR A 330 34.30 19.71 21.18
CA THR A 330 34.93 19.48 22.48
C THR A 330 36.44 19.55 22.32
N ALA A 331 37.04 20.55 22.97
CA ALA A 331 38.48 20.64 23.17
C ALA A 331 38.86 19.79 24.39
N SER A 332 39.48 18.63 24.20
CA SER A 332 40.11 17.91 25.31
C SER A 332 41.54 18.42 25.48
N SER A 333 41.85 19.04 26.61
CA SER A 333 43.22 19.40 27.01
C SER A 333 43.83 18.25 27.81
N TYR A 334 44.81 17.56 27.26
CA TYR A 334 45.67 16.68 28.06
C TYR A 334 46.82 17.51 28.63
N GLN A 335 46.97 17.50 29.96
CA GLN A 335 48.17 18.00 30.61
C GLN A 335 49.08 16.82 30.94
N ASN A 336 50.26 16.78 30.32
CA ASN A 336 51.27 15.78 30.64
C ASN A 336 52.21 16.36 31.70
N THR A 337 52.12 15.89 32.95
CA THR A 337 53.06 16.28 34.02
C THR A 337 54.32 15.42 33.92
N GLY A 338 55.25 15.80 33.04
CA GLY A 338 56.59 15.23 33.00
C GLY A 338 57.47 15.86 34.09
N VAL A 339 58.08 15.04 34.95
CA VAL A 339 59.05 15.47 35.96
C VAL A 339 60.45 15.47 35.33
N GLY A 340 61.01 16.65 35.05
CA GLY A 340 62.44 16.79 34.72
C GLY A 340 62.80 18.03 33.89
N GLY A 341 63.78 18.80 34.38
CA GLY A 341 64.71 19.75 33.69
C GLY A 341 64.14 20.93 32.90
N CYS A 342 63.10 20.70 32.10
CA CYS A 342 62.35 21.67 31.32
C CYS A 342 60.85 21.35 31.45
N ALA A 343 60.36 21.25 32.69
CA ALA A 343 58.96 21.00 32.97
C ALA A 343 58.13 22.24 32.61
N GLN A 344 57.63 22.31 31.38
CA GLN A 344 56.68 23.31 30.94
C GLN A 344 55.43 22.64 30.37
N TYR A 345 54.28 23.25 30.68
CA TYR A 345 52.93 22.78 30.40
C TYR A 345 52.72 22.47 28.92
N TYR A 346 52.68 21.19 28.56
CA TYR A 346 52.11 20.75 27.28
C TYR A 346 50.60 20.76 27.40
N GLY A 347 49.93 21.74 26.78
CA GLY A 347 48.49 21.72 26.55
C GLY A 347 48.22 21.36 25.11
N THR A 348 48.03 20.07 24.79
CA THR A 348 47.54 19.68 23.46
C THR A 348 46.03 19.83 23.46
N ILE A 349 45.52 20.78 22.68
CA ILE A 349 44.08 20.87 22.40
C ILE A 349 43.80 19.98 21.20
N ILE A 350 43.12 18.86 21.43
CA ILE A 350 42.55 18.06 20.33
C ILE A 350 41.09 18.47 20.17
N ARG A 351 40.75 18.98 18.99
CA ARG A 351 39.35 19.20 18.59
C ARG A 351 38.90 18.06 17.70
N TYR A 352 37.80 17.43 18.06
CA TYR A 352 37.13 16.43 17.24
C TYR A 352 35.91 17.05 16.57
N TYR A 353 35.68 16.75 15.30
CA TYR A 353 34.42 17.05 14.60
C TYR A 353 33.75 15.74 14.20
N SER A 354 32.43 15.62 14.31
CA SER A 354 31.66 14.42 13.95
C SER A 354 30.51 14.76 12.99
N ASP A 355 30.64 14.45 11.71
CA ASP A 355 29.53 14.58 10.75
C ASP A 355 28.61 13.37 10.85
N ILE A 356 27.28 13.53 10.76
CA ILE A 356 26.34 12.41 10.76
C ILE A 356 25.41 12.52 9.55
N PHE A 357 25.58 11.64 8.57
CA PHE A 357 24.73 11.58 7.39
C PHE A 357 23.65 10.51 7.52
N TYR A 358 22.56 10.67 6.76
CA TYR A 358 21.42 9.76 6.70
C TYR A 358 20.86 9.75 5.28
N SER A 359 20.21 8.65 4.87
CA SER A 359 19.62 8.51 3.54
C SER A 359 18.24 7.84 3.59
N SER A 360 17.30 8.47 4.29
CA SER A 360 15.91 7.99 4.39
C SER A 360 14.94 9.11 4.02
N SER A 361 13.84 8.73 3.36
CA SER A 361 12.71 9.63 3.07
C SER A 361 11.71 9.75 4.23
N SER A 362 11.95 9.05 5.34
CA SER A 362 11.14 9.16 6.55
C SER A 362 11.64 10.33 7.41
N VAL A 363 10.87 11.42 7.47
CA VAL A 363 11.06 12.45 8.49
C VAL A 363 10.22 12.05 9.72
N PRO A 364 10.79 12.06 10.94
CA PRO A 364 10.04 11.77 12.17
C PRO A 364 8.80 12.68 12.30
N ILE A 365 7.84 12.30 13.15
CA ILE A 365 6.75 13.20 13.57
C ILE A 365 7.35 14.48 14.13
N SER A 366 7.44 15.50 13.30
CA SER A 366 7.81 16.88 13.59
C SER A 366 6.56 17.75 13.41
N GLY A 367 6.52 18.93 14.02
CA GLY A 367 5.49 19.95 13.77
C GLY A 367 5.54 20.56 12.35
N ASP A 368 5.97 19.78 11.36
CA ASP A 368 5.94 20.08 9.93
C ASP A 368 4.49 20.21 9.44
N ALA A 369 4.27 20.84 8.28
CA ALA A 369 2.94 21.20 7.78
C ALA A 369 2.03 19.97 7.59
N GLN A 370 1.36 19.57 8.67
CA GLN A 370 0.67 18.29 8.82
C GLN A 370 1.54 17.07 8.45
N GLY A 371 2.82 17.10 8.84
CA GLY A 371 3.79 16.02 8.57
C GLY A 371 4.51 16.09 7.22
N ASN A 372 4.35 17.19 6.46
CA ASN A 372 5.07 17.42 5.21
C ASN A 372 6.23 18.41 5.39
N VAL A 373 7.41 18.05 4.86
CA VAL A 373 8.63 18.88 4.91
C VAL A 373 8.45 20.23 4.20
N VAL A 374 7.57 20.29 3.19
CA VAL A 374 7.22 21.52 2.49
C VAL A 374 5.78 21.89 2.85
N GLY A 375 5.60 23.08 3.42
CA GLY A 375 4.30 23.71 3.62
C GLY A 375 4.05 24.75 2.54
N TYR A 376 2.83 24.82 2.00
CA TYR A 376 2.44 25.83 1.00
C TYR A 376 1.60 26.90 1.65
N ASP A 377 2.05 28.16 1.57
CA ASP A 377 1.31 29.31 2.13
C ASP A 377 -0.02 29.52 1.41
N LEU A 378 -0.07 29.16 0.13
CA LEU A 378 -1.21 29.38 -0.76
C LEU A 378 -1.32 28.26 -1.78
N VAL A 379 -2.52 27.71 -1.95
CA VAL A 379 -2.86 26.76 -3.01
C VAL A 379 -4.11 27.24 -3.72
N THR A 380 -4.02 27.45 -5.03
CA THR A 380 -5.17 27.74 -5.87
C THR A 380 -5.64 26.45 -6.54
N ILE A 381 -6.90 26.09 -6.30
CA ILE A 381 -7.57 24.93 -6.88
C ILE A 381 -8.53 25.42 -7.96
N LYS A 382 -8.43 24.89 -9.17
CA LYS A 382 -9.35 25.17 -10.27
C LYS A 382 -10.07 23.90 -10.66
N ASP A 383 -11.37 23.85 -10.42
CA ASP A 383 -12.27 22.81 -10.91
C ASP A 383 -12.82 23.26 -12.26
N VAL A 384 -12.26 22.69 -13.33
CA VAL A 384 -12.65 22.92 -14.72
C VAL A 384 -13.69 21.87 -15.10
N GLY A 385 -14.93 22.32 -15.28
CA GLY A 385 -16.05 21.51 -15.78
C GLY A 385 -16.50 21.92 -17.18
N ILE A 386 -17.60 21.33 -17.63
CA ILE A 386 -18.14 21.47 -19.01
C ILE A 386 -18.50 22.93 -19.35
N ASN A 387 -18.95 23.72 -18.36
CA ASN A 387 -19.46 25.08 -18.56
C ASN A 387 -19.08 26.07 -17.44
N SER A 388 -18.23 25.66 -16.49
CA SER A 388 -17.85 26.52 -15.37
C SER A 388 -16.45 26.15 -14.87
N THR A 389 -15.73 27.19 -14.47
CA THR A 389 -14.51 27.04 -13.67
C THR A 389 -14.85 27.54 -12.28
N LEU A 390 -14.85 26.64 -11.31
CA LEU A 390 -14.86 27.04 -9.90
C LEU A 390 -13.41 27.16 -9.46
N LYS A 391 -13.08 28.28 -8.82
CA LYS A 391 -11.76 28.50 -8.26
C LYS A 391 -11.87 28.61 -6.75
N THR A 392 -11.00 27.90 -6.04
CA THR A 392 -10.84 28.04 -4.60
C THR A 392 -9.39 28.39 -4.29
N VAL A 393 -9.17 29.38 -3.44
CA VAL A 393 -7.85 29.75 -2.95
C VAL A 393 -7.80 29.45 -1.46
N ASP A 394 -6.93 28.52 -1.09
CA ASP A 394 -6.66 28.14 0.29
C ASP A 394 -5.34 28.76 0.73
N GLU A 395 -5.37 29.48 1.84
CA GLU A 395 -4.17 29.98 2.51
C GLU A 395 -3.94 29.19 3.78
N PHE A 396 -2.69 28.86 4.10
CA PHE A 396 -2.32 28.06 5.26
C PHE A 396 -1.38 28.83 6.19
N ASN A 397 -1.41 28.46 7.46
CA ASN A 397 -0.39 28.88 8.41
C ASN A 397 0.87 28.05 8.15
N ASN A 398 1.98 28.69 7.79
CA ASN A 398 3.29 28.05 7.79
C ASN A 398 4.33 29.02 8.35
N TYR A 399 4.94 28.61 9.45
CA TYR A 399 5.99 29.34 10.14
C TYR A 399 7.25 28.48 10.05
N SER A 400 8.06 28.77 9.04
CA SER A 400 9.38 28.16 8.88
C SER A 400 10.30 28.65 10.01
N LEU A 401 10.39 27.88 11.08
CA LEU A 401 11.45 27.96 12.07
C LEU A 401 12.37 26.79 11.79
N ALA A 402 13.27 26.92 10.82
CA ALA A 402 14.32 25.94 10.63
C ALA A 402 15.09 25.81 11.96
N SER A 403 14.74 24.80 12.75
CA SER A 403 15.32 24.55 14.06
C SER A 403 16.84 24.49 13.92
N SER A 404 17.54 25.12 14.87
CA SER A 404 18.99 24.95 15.03
C SER A 404 19.36 23.57 15.59
N GLN A 405 18.39 22.68 15.80
CA GLN A 405 18.65 21.33 16.32
C GLN A 405 19.60 20.57 15.39
N ILE A 406 20.59 20.04 16.07
CA ILE A 406 21.86 19.60 15.51
C ILE A 406 21.77 18.14 15.01
N TYR A 407 20.77 17.40 15.49
CA TYR A 407 20.67 15.96 15.26
C TYR A 407 19.72 15.64 14.11
N PRO A 408 20.20 14.95 13.06
CA PRO A 408 19.32 14.54 11.99
C PRO A 408 18.35 13.46 12.49
N ARG A 409 17.12 13.45 11.95
CA ARG A 409 16.04 12.52 12.34
C ARG A 409 15.54 12.66 13.80
N VAL A 410 15.74 13.82 14.40
CA VAL A 410 15.04 14.21 15.62
C VAL A 410 13.86 15.11 15.24
N PRO A 411 12.64 14.84 15.75
CA PRO A 411 11.53 15.78 15.65
C PRO A 411 11.98 17.21 15.94
N THR A 412 11.85 18.09 14.96
CA THR A 412 12.06 19.52 15.18
C THR A 412 10.87 20.09 15.94
N ASN A 413 11.16 20.98 16.91
CA ASN A 413 10.14 21.79 17.57
C ASN A 413 9.64 22.87 16.61
N ASN A 414 8.78 22.47 15.68
CA ASN A 414 8.14 23.35 14.71
C ASN A 414 6.81 23.89 15.24
N ASN A 415 6.32 24.97 14.63
CA ASN A 415 5.08 25.59 15.06
C ASN A 415 3.90 24.65 14.76
N ASN A 416 3.19 24.20 15.80
CA ASN A 416 2.07 23.26 15.67
C ASN A 416 0.85 23.85 14.90
N LEU A 417 0.88 25.16 14.57
CA LEU A 417 -0.08 25.77 13.64
C LEU A 417 0.19 25.43 12.17
N ASN A 418 1.37 24.88 11.84
CA ASN A 418 1.79 24.60 10.47
C ASN A 418 0.80 23.66 9.74
N GLY A 419 0.42 24.05 8.53
CA GLY A 419 -0.55 23.31 7.70
C GLY A 419 -2.01 23.50 8.11
N LEU A 420 -2.34 24.22 9.20
CA LEU A 420 -3.72 24.58 9.51
C LEU A 420 -4.23 25.64 8.53
N LEU A 421 -5.43 25.43 7.98
CA LEU A 421 -6.08 26.34 7.04
C LEU A 421 -6.30 27.71 7.69
N LYS A 422 -5.70 28.76 7.13
CA LYS A 422 -5.81 30.16 7.57
C LYS A 422 -6.98 30.86 6.92
N SER A 423 -7.19 30.66 5.62
CA SER A 423 -8.39 31.16 4.94
C SER A 423 -8.74 30.29 3.73
N ARG A 424 -10.02 30.29 3.35
CA ARG A 424 -10.50 29.70 2.10
C ARG A 424 -11.39 30.71 1.40
N THR A 425 -11.08 31.05 0.15
CA THR A 425 -11.92 31.91 -0.69
C THR A 425 -12.36 31.14 -1.93
N SER A 426 -13.67 31.01 -2.12
CA SER A 426 -14.27 30.46 -3.33
C SER A 426 -14.67 31.59 -4.28
N TYR A 427 -14.46 31.36 -5.56
CA TYR A 427 -14.72 32.30 -6.65
C TYR A 427 -15.63 31.67 -7.69
N THR A 428 -16.42 32.53 -8.34
CA THR A 428 -17.11 32.23 -9.60
C THR A 428 -16.47 33.04 -10.73
N THR A 429 -16.60 32.58 -11.97
CA THR A 429 -16.14 33.31 -13.15
C THR A 429 -17.33 33.79 -13.96
N LYS A 430 -17.40 35.10 -14.25
CA LYS A 430 -18.45 35.72 -15.07
C LYS A 430 -17.80 36.69 -16.05
N GLY A 431 -18.06 36.52 -17.35
CA GLY A 431 -17.46 37.38 -18.40
C GLY A 431 -15.93 37.34 -18.45
N GLY A 432 -15.30 36.24 -17.99
CA GLY A 432 -13.84 36.11 -17.91
C GLY A 432 -13.20 36.75 -16.68
N LEU A 433 -13.98 37.40 -15.81
CA LEU A 433 -13.53 37.97 -14.54
C LEU A 433 -13.91 37.05 -13.38
N GLU A 434 -13.03 36.99 -12.37
CA GLU A 434 -13.25 36.20 -11.16
C GLU A 434 -13.85 37.06 -10.05
N PHE A 435 -14.91 36.57 -9.42
CA PHE A 435 -15.59 37.23 -8.30
C PHE A 435 -15.63 36.30 -7.09
N PRO A 436 -15.22 36.75 -5.89
CA PRO A 436 -15.37 35.94 -4.69
C PRO A 436 -16.85 35.75 -4.40
N ILE A 437 -17.25 34.54 -4.01
CA ILE A 437 -18.62 34.21 -3.57
C ILE A 437 -18.68 33.91 -2.07
N LYS A 438 -17.59 33.37 -1.51
CA LYS A 438 -17.48 33.08 -0.09
C LYS A 438 -16.03 33.09 0.35
N ARG A 439 -15.73 33.77 1.47
CA ARG A 439 -14.47 33.70 2.19
C ARG A 439 -14.71 33.20 3.60
N THR A 440 -13.83 32.34 4.09
CA THR A 440 -13.82 31.91 5.48
C THR A 440 -12.40 32.03 6.01
N ASP A 441 -12.21 32.87 7.01
CA ASP A 441 -10.93 33.05 7.72
C ASP A 441 -10.98 32.31 9.06
N PHE A 442 -9.87 31.69 9.44
CA PHE A 442 -9.70 30.93 10.66
C PHE A 442 -8.52 31.48 11.47
N GLU A 443 -8.75 31.66 12.76
CA GLU A 443 -7.71 31.98 13.73
C GLU A 443 -7.68 30.86 14.78
N TYR A 444 -6.47 30.55 15.24
CA TYR A 444 -6.22 29.44 16.15
C TYR A 444 -5.54 29.94 17.42
N SER A 445 -5.83 29.28 18.54
CA SER A 445 -5.14 29.52 19.80
C SER A 445 -4.63 28.21 20.40
N VAL A 446 -3.43 28.30 20.99
CA VAL A 446 -2.90 27.24 21.86
C VAL A 446 -3.58 27.37 23.21
N GLN A 447 -4.33 26.34 23.60
CA GLN A 447 -5.05 26.31 24.87
C GLN A 447 -4.18 25.78 26.02
N SER A 448 -3.34 24.78 25.73
CA SER A 448 -2.35 24.23 26.66
C SER A 448 -1.17 23.65 25.89
N SER A 449 -0.04 23.53 26.57
CA SER A 449 1.18 22.92 26.02
C SER A 449 1.85 22.06 27.08
N ASP A 450 2.24 20.84 26.69
CA ASP A 450 3.06 19.95 27.50
C ASP A 450 4.37 19.65 26.78
N LEU A 451 5.37 19.24 27.56
CA LEU A 451 6.67 18.79 27.04
C LEU A 451 6.78 17.29 27.23
N VAL A 452 6.97 16.57 26.13
CA VAL A 452 7.32 15.14 26.16
C VAL A 452 8.83 15.03 26.03
N ARG A 453 9.49 14.63 27.13
CA ARG A 453 10.93 14.38 27.15
C ARG A 453 11.24 13.09 26.42
N ASN A 454 12.08 13.19 25.40
CA ASN A 454 12.63 12.10 24.64
C ASN A 454 14.15 12.06 24.81
N TYR A 455 14.75 10.96 24.37
CA TYR A 455 16.19 10.75 24.48
C TYR A 455 16.76 10.27 23.15
N ILE A 456 17.97 10.73 22.86
CA ILE A 456 18.77 10.25 21.72
C ILE A 456 20.13 9.79 22.22
N TYR A 457 20.68 8.77 21.56
CA TYR A 457 22.05 8.33 21.78
C TYR A 457 23.01 9.08 20.87
N GLY A 458 24.04 9.70 21.45
CA GLY A 458 25.18 10.26 20.73
C GLY A 458 26.50 9.63 21.19
N SER A 459 27.58 9.84 20.44
CA SER A 459 28.91 9.32 20.80
C SER A 459 29.66 10.30 21.71
N SER A 460 30.32 9.78 22.76
CA SER A 460 31.28 10.52 23.58
C SER A 460 32.69 10.48 22.96
N ILE A 461 33.51 11.45 23.36
CA ILE A 461 34.93 11.57 22.99
C ILE A 461 35.80 10.34 23.37
N THR A 462 35.37 9.56 24.36
CA THR A 462 36.09 8.40 24.91
C THR A 462 35.56 7.06 24.38
N GLY A 463 34.68 7.08 23.37
CA GLY A 463 34.11 5.87 22.77
C GLY A 463 32.92 5.28 23.52
N GLY A 464 32.28 6.05 24.43
CA GLY A 464 31.05 5.66 25.12
C GLY A 464 29.80 6.26 24.48
N ALA A 465 28.63 5.61 24.63
CA ALA A 465 27.35 6.21 24.24
C ALA A 465 26.86 7.19 25.33
N MET A 466 26.50 8.42 24.96
CA MET A 466 25.86 9.41 25.82
C MET A 466 24.39 9.55 25.46
N LEU A 467 23.53 9.67 26.46
CA LEU A 467 22.11 9.91 26.30
C LEU A 467 21.83 11.41 26.41
N PHE A 468 21.33 12.03 25.34
CA PHE A 468 20.89 13.43 25.34
C PHE A 468 19.38 13.48 25.43
N GLY A 469 18.85 14.22 26.41
CA GLY A 469 17.43 14.53 26.46
C GLY A 469 17.06 15.65 25.50
N TYR A 470 15.91 15.54 24.83
CA TYR A 470 15.29 16.65 24.11
C TYR A 470 13.77 16.64 24.38
N ASP A 471 13.17 17.82 24.40
CA ASP A 471 11.74 17.96 24.69
C ASP A 471 10.97 18.22 23.39
N ILE A 472 9.87 17.51 23.18
CA ILE A 472 8.89 17.74 22.11
C ILE A 472 7.72 18.52 22.70
N VAL A 473 7.34 19.64 22.06
CA VAL A 473 6.19 20.44 22.48
C VAL A 473 4.90 19.84 21.92
N CYS A 474 4.06 19.31 22.79
CA CYS A 474 2.70 18.88 22.46
C CYS A 474 1.71 19.99 22.82
N GLN A 475 1.04 20.57 21.83
CA GLN A 475 0.07 21.64 22.05
C GLN A 475 -1.34 21.17 21.72
N TRP A 476 -2.29 21.56 22.57
CA TRP A 476 -3.70 21.51 22.22
C TRP A 476 -4.10 22.81 21.54
N ILE A 477 -4.31 22.74 20.24
CA ILE A 477 -4.72 23.87 19.40
C ILE A 477 -6.21 23.76 19.10
N THR A 478 -6.90 24.89 19.17
CA THR A 478 -8.31 24.99 18.80
C THR A 478 -8.52 26.12 17.81
N ASN A 479 -9.49 25.97 16.91
CA ASN A 479 -10.03 27.10 16.16
C ASN A 479 -10.72 28.04 17.15
N SER A 480 -10.11 29.20 17.38
CA SER A 480 -10.55 30.20 18.36
C SER A 480 -11.49 31.23 17.75
N LYS A 481 -11.38 31.48 16.44
CA LYS A 481 -12.24 32.42 15.74
C LYS A 481 -12.39 32.06 14.27
N LYS A 482 -13.63 32.20 13.76
CA LYS A 482 -13.99 32.01 12.36
C LYS A 482 -14.73 33.23 11.85
N THR A 483 -14.26 33.81 10.75
CA THR A 483 -14.96 34.89 10.05
C THR A 483 -15.48 34.36 8.73
N GLU A 484 -16.79 34.32 8.55
CA GLU A 484 -17.43 33.98 7.27
C GLU A 484 -17.87 35.27 6.59
N THR A 485 -17.52 35.44 5.33
CA THR A 485 -17.99 36.53 4.48
C THR A 485 -18.58 35.93 3.21
N ASP A 486 -19.89 36.07 3.04
CA ASP A 486 -20.58 35.73 1.79
C ASP A 486 -20.68 37.01 0.96
N PHE A 487 -20.34 36.91 -0.32
CA PHE A 487 -20.31 38.02 -1.26
C PHE A 487 -21.47 37.92 -2.24
N ASP A 488 -21.88 39.06 -2.78
CA ASP A 488 -22.84 39.09 -3.87
C ASP A 488 -22.29 38.31 -5.10
N PRO A 489 -22.98 37.23 -5.55
CA PRO A 489 -22.51 36.43 -6.67
C PRO A 489 -22.47 37.20 -8.01
N ASP A 490 -23.11 38.37 -8.10
CA ASP A 490 -23.09 39.22 -9.29
C ASP A 490 -21.93 40.23 -9.30
N GLY A 491 -21.01 40.17 -8.33
CA GLY A 491 -19.87 41.08 -8.23
C GLY A 491 -20.23 42.45 -7.64
N GLY A 492 -21.38 42.55 -6.97
CA GLY A 492 -21.77 43.72 -6.19
C GLY A 492 -20.85 43.96 -4.98
N THR A 493 -20.93 45.16 -4.40
CA THR A 493 -20.17 45.51 -3.18
C THR A 493 -20.82 44.98 -1.89
N ASN A 494 -22.03 44.42 -1.99
CA ASN A 494 -22.76 43.87 -0.86
C ASN A 494 -22.09 42.58 -0.36
N LYS A 495 -21.96 42.49 0.96
CA LYS A 495 -21.43 41.30 1.64
C LYS A 495 -22.11 41.12 2.98
N THR A 496 -22.28 39.87 3.39
CA THR A 496 -22.71 39.51 4.74
C THR A 496 -21.55 38.87 5.47
N THR A 497 -21.23 39.38 6.64
CA THR A 497 -20.18 38.82 7.50
C THR A 497 -20.79 38.21 8.77
N LYS A 498 -20.24 37.08 9.22
CA LYS A 498 -20.45 36.49 10.54
C LYS A 498 -19.09 36.23 11.19
N ILE A 499 -18.81 36.88 12.32
CA ILE A 499 -17.56 36.68 13.09
C ILE A 499 -17.91 35.86 14.32
N SER A 500 -17.37 34.65 14.44
CA SER A 500 -17.64 33.71 15.54
C SER A 500 -16.36 33.48 16.35
N ASN A 501 -16.41 33.64 17.67
CA ASN A 501 -15.34 33.35 18.63
C ASN A 501 -15.73 32.10 19.44
N PHE A 502 -14.86 31.09 19.45
CA PHE A 502 -15.12 29.81 20.11
C PHE A 502 -14.33 29.69 21.41
N ILE A 503 -15.00 29.25 22.47
CA ILE A 503 -14.42 29.04 23.79
C ILE A 503 -14.58 27.57 24.14
N TYR A 504 -13.48 26.96 24.59
CA TYR A 504 -13.40 25.54 24.93
C TYR A 504 -13.14 25.37 26.42
N ASP A 505 -13.50 24.21 26.95
CA ASP A 505 -13.22 23.84 28.33
C ASP A 505 -11.86 23.14 28.47
N ASN A 506 -11.02 23.60 29.39
CA ASN A 506 -9.68 23.06 29.57
C ASN A 506 -9.62 21.65 30.14
N SER A 507 -10.67 21.18 30.82
CA SER A 507 -10.69 19.88 31.49
C SER A 507 -10.93 18.72 30.53
N ASP A 508 -11.92 18.82 29.65
CA ASP A 508 -12.35 17.76 28.73
C ASP A 508 -12.27 18.15 27.25
N LYS A 509 -11.74 19.34 26.97
CA LYS A 509 -11.40 19.81 25.62
C LYS A 509 -12.63 20.09 24.73
N GLN A 510 -13.82 20.22 25.32
CA GLN A 510 -15.07 20.38 24.60
C GLN A 510 -15.41 21.85 24.31
N LYS A 511 -16.14 22.11 23.22
CA LYS A 511 -16.61 23.47 22.88
C LYS A 511 -17.68 23.90 23.88
N LYS A 512 -17.40 24.91 24.70
CA LYS A 512 -18.28 25.40 25.77
C LYS A 512 -19.18 26.55 25.31
N LYS A 513 -18.66 27.44 24.46
CA LYS A 513 -19.37 28.65 24.02
C LYS A 513 -18.93 29.10 22.63
N GLU A 514 -19.83 29.76 21.92
CA GLU A 514 -19.61 30.43 20.64
C GLU A 514 -20.28 31.82 20.67
N ASP A 515 -19.49 32.88 20.72
CA ASP A 515 -19.97 34.26 20.63
C ASP A 515 -19.84 34.74 19.19
N TYR A 516 -20.90 35.25 18.57
CA TYR A 516 -20.82 35.74 17.20
C TYR A 516 -21.52 37.07 16.95
N ILE A 517 -20.99 37.84 15.99
CA ILE A 517 -21.60 39.08 15.49
C ILE A 517 -22.04 38.83 14.05
N ASP A 518 -23.28 39.18 13.74
CA ASP A 518 -23.82 39.08 12.38
C ASP A 518 -23.55 40.34 11.53
N SER A 519 -24.06 40.36 10.31
CA SER A 519 -23.81 41.44 9.35
C SER A 519 -24.49 42.76 9.71
N LYS A 520 -25.44 42.75 10.66
CA LYS A 520 -26.13 43.93 11.18
C LYS A 520 -25.43 44.52 12.41
N GLY A 521 -24.36 43.87 12.88
CA GLY A 521 -23.68 44.24 14.13
C GLY A 521 -24.36 43.68 15.38
N ASP A 522 -25.39 42.84 15.22
CA ASP A 522 -26.07 42.21 16.34
C ASP A 522 -25.16 41.12 16.95
N SER A 523 -25.03 41.14 18.27
CA SER A 523 -24.22 40.18 19.03
C SER A 523 -25.08 39.00 19.51
N TYR A 524 -24.56 37.80 19.38
CA TYR A 524 -25.19 36.55 19.80
C TYR A 524 -24.21 35.67 20.58
N SER A 525 -24.75 34.78 21.42
CA SER A 525 -23.97 33.83 22.20
C SER A 525 -24.67 32.48 22.18
N ILE A 526 -23.95 31.41 21.85
CA ILE A 526 -24.39 30.03 21.97
C ILE A 526 -23.60 29.34 23.07
N LYS A 527 -24.28 28.80 24.10
CA LYS A 527 -23.66 28.00 25.16
C LYS A 527 -24.01 26.52 24.97
N TYR A 528 -23.03 25.66 25.23
CA TYR A 528 -23.16 24.20 25.14
C TYR A 528 -22.91 23.60 26.52
N LEU A 529 -23.86 22.82 27.02
CA LEU A 529 -23.77 22.13 28.30
C LEU A 529 -23.75 20.62 28.06
N TYR A 530 -22.81 19.96 28.72
CA TYR A 530 -22.53 18.52 28.63
C TYR A 530 -22.89 17.85 29.96
N PRO A 531 -22.83 16.50 30.06
CA PRO A 531 -23.27 15.81 31.28
C PRO A 531 -22.60 16.31 32.56
N LYS A 532 -21.32 16.71 32.51
CA LYS A 532 -20.62 17.28 33.67
C LYS A 532 -21.22 18.61 34.15
N ASP A 533 -21.68 19.44 33.22
CA ASP A 533 -22.26 20.74 33.51
C ASP A 533 -23.63 20.55 34.14
N MET A 534 -24.40 19.58 33.63
CA MET A 534 -25.67 19.18 34.22
C MET A 534 -25.50 18.69 35.66
N VAL A 535 -24.49 17.85 35.93
CA VAL A 535 -24.17 17.41 37.31
C VAL A 535 -23.80 18.59 38.20
N SER A 536 -23.03 19.54 37.68
CA SER A 536 -22.63 20.76 38.40
C SER A 536 -23.82 21.67 38.70
N LEU A 537 -24.86 21.66 37.85
CA LEU A 537 -26.14 22.34 38.07
C LEU A 537 -27.10 21.58 39.01
N GLY A 538 -26.67 20.45 39.59
CA GLY A 538 -27.47 19.64 40.51
C GLY A 538 -28.29 18.52 39.85
N PHE A 539 -28.26 18.41 38.52
CA PHE A 539 -28.90 17.32 37.79
C PHE A 539 -27.98 16.10 37.80
N THR A 540 -28.16 15.21 38.78
CA THR A 540 -27.25 14.08 38.98
C THR A 540 -27.56 12.90 38.06
N ILE A 541 -28.77 12.35 38.08
CA ILE A 541 -29.17 11.20 37.27
C ILE A 541 -29.90 11.72 36.02
N PRO A 542 -29.56 11.26 34.79
CA PRO A 542 -28.60 10.20 34.47
C PRO A 542 -27.16 10.69 34.18
N TYR A 543 -26.91 12.00 34.28
CA TYR A 543 -25.70 12.63 33.78
C TYR A 543 -24.39 12.18 34.48
N ARG A 544 -24.43 11.86 35.77
CA ARG A 544 -23.31 11.24 36.50
C ARG A 544 -22.98 9.85 35.95
N THR A 545 -24.00 9.07 35.61
CA THR A 545 -23.81 7.75 34.99
C THR A 545 -23.24 7.90 33.59
N MET A 546 -23.70 8.90 32.81
CA MET A 546 -23.12 9.23 31.50
C MET A 546 -21.62 9.54 31.62
N GLN A 547 -21.21 10.35 32.61
CA GLN A 547 -19.78 10.62 32.87
C GLN A 547 -19.00 9.33 33.19
N SER A 548 -19.53 8.47 34.06
CA SER A 548 -18.87 7.21 34.44
C SER A 548 -18.67 6.24 33.27
N ARG A 549 -19.52 6.35 32.24
CA ARG A 549 -19.45 5.56 31.00
C ARG A 549 -18.75 6.28 29.87
N ASN A 550 -18.03 7.37 30.17
CA ASN A 550 -17.32 8.19 29.20
C ASN A 550 -18.22 8.78 28.08
N MET A 551 -19.52 8.93 28.32
CA MET A 551 -20.47 9.60 27.41
C MET A 551 -20.40 11.13 27.56
N ILE A 552 -19.18 11.68 27.66
CA ILE A 552 -18.95 13.08 28.03
C ILE A 552 -19.18 14.06 26.88
N GLY A 553 -19.05 13.63 25.62
CA GLY A 553 -19.11 14.51 24.43
C GLY A 553 -20.52 14.85 23.92
N VAL A 554 -21.56 14.44 24.65
CA VAL A 554 -22.97 14.64 24.24
C VAL A 554 -23.45 16.01 24.69
N VAL A 555 -23.87 16.87 23.77
CA VAL A 555 -24.51 18.15 24.12
C VAL A 555 -25.90 17.85 24.69
N VAL A 556 -26.09 18.09 25.98
CA VAL A 556 -27.37 17.89 26.67
C VAL A 556 -28.26 19.12 26.52
N GLN A 557 -27.67 20.31 26.60
CA GLN A 557 -28.41 21.57 26.50
C GLN A 557 -27.64 22.58 25.66
N LYS A 558 -28.37 23.29 24.80
CA LYS A 558 -27.87 24.39 23.98
C LYS A 558 -28.68 25.64 24.29
N GLU A 559 -28.02 26.74 24.59
CA GLU A 559 -28.67 28.03 24.87
C GLU A 559 -28.21 29.07 23.85
N GLU A 560 -29.14 29.81 23.26
CA GLU A 560 -28.89 30.83 22.24
C GLU A 560 -29.39 32.18 22.74
N TYR A 561 -28.53 33.19 22.71
CA TYR A 561 -28.78 34.54 23.21
C TYR A 561 -28.55 35.56 22.09
N LYS A 562 -29.28 36.69 22.14
CA LYS A 562 -28.98 37.95 21.44
C LYS A 562 -28.70 39.03 22.48
N GLY A 563 -27.47 39.51 22.55
CA GLY A 563 -26.97 40.25 23.70
C GLY A 563 -27.14 39.42 24.98
N GLU A 564 -27.80 39.98 25.99
CA GLU A 564 -28.15 39.27 27.24
C GLU A 564 -29.51 38.58 27.18
N THR A 565 -30.28 38.80 26.11
CA THR A 565 -31.62 38.24 25.96
C THR A 565 -31.53 36.81 25.46
N LEU A 566 -32.04 35.86 26.24
CA LEU A 566 -32.20 34.48 25.81
C LEU A 566 -33.22 34.42 24.66
N LEU A 567 -32.86 33.83 23.53
CA LEU A 567 -33.75 33.57 22.41
C LEU A 567 -34.36 32.16 22.47
N ASN A 568 -33.50 31.17 22.69
CA ASN A 568 -33.90 29.77 22.65
C ASN A 568 -33.02 28.91 23.57
N LYS A 569 -33.61 27.93 24.26
CA LYS A 569 -32.87 26.78 24.79
C LYS A 569 -33.39 25.50 24.17
N THR A 570 -32.50 24.59 23.82
CA THR A 570 -32.85 23.24 23.42
C THR A 570 -32.24 22.25 24.40
N PHE A 571 -33.01 21.26 24.81
CA PHE A 571 -32.59 20.21 25.75
C PHE A 571 -32.78 18.86 25.10
N THR A 572 -31.84 17.95 25.29
CA THR A 572 -32.02 16.51 25.08
C THR A 572 -31.91 15.86 26.44
N ASP A 573 -33.05 15.63 27.08
CA ASP A 573 -33.08 14.97 28.38
C ASP A 573 -32.85 13.49 28.18
N TYR A 574 -32.03 12.89 29.05
CA TYR A 574 -31.76 11.46 29.05
C TYR A 574 -32.45 10.79 30.23
N ALA A 575 -32.73 9.50 30.10
CA ALA A 575 -33.18 8.66 31.22
C ALA A 575 -32.38 7.35 31.29
N THR A 576 -32.33 6.80 32.50
CA THR A 576 -31.88 5.43 32.81
C THR A 576 -33.09 4.55 33.12
N ASN A 577 -32.88 3.24 33.25
CA ASN A 577 -33.91 2.29 33.69
C ASN A 577 -35.11 2.17 32.74
N TRP A 578 -34.86 2.20 31.42
CA TRP A 578 -35.91 1.90 30.45
C TRP A 578 -36.46 0.48 30.69
N PRO A 579 -37.78 0.25 30.66
CA PRO A 579 -38.38 -1.02 31.09
C PRO A 579 -37.80 -2.27 30.42
N LYS A 580 -37.53 -2.18 29.11
CA LYS A 580 -36.93 -3.26 28.30
C LYS A 580 -35.41 -3.16 28.18
N ASN A 581 -34.83 -2.12 28.78
CA ASN A 581 -33.40 -1.87 28.74
C ASN A 581 -32.92 -1.08 29.96
N PRO A 582 -32.82 -1.74 31.13
CA PRO A 582 -32.48 -1.04 32.36
C PRO A 582 -31.05 -0.49 32.34
N SER A 583 -30.19 -1.06 31.48
CA SER A 583 -28.78 -0.73 31.43
C SER A 583 -28.45 0.44 30.52
N LEU A 584 -29.23 0.78 29.48
CA LEU A 584 -28.90 1.89 28.58
C LEU A 584 -29.30 3.27 29.11
N ILE A 585 -28.55 4.28 28.68
CA ILE A 585 -28.88 5.70 28.88
C ILE A 585 -29.27 6.25 27.51
N LEU A 586 -30.54 6.56 27.35
CA LEU A 586 -31.13 6.96 26.07
C LEU A 586 -31.95 8.24 26.23
N PRO A 587 -32.17 9.00 25.13
CA PRO A 587 -33.02 10.17 25.16
C PRO A 587 -34.42 9.85 25.71
N ASN A 588 -34.95 10.75 26.53
CA ASN A 588 -36.30 10.67 27.08
C ASN A 588 -37.21 11.72 26.44
N ALA A 589 -36.70 12.94 26.28
CA ALA A 589 -37.43 14.02 25.63
C ALA A 589 -36.47 15.01 24.96
N VAL A 590 -36.94 15.66 23.91
CA VAL A 590 -36.36 16.89 23.38
C VAL A 590 -37.27 18.04 23.76
N ARG A 591 -36.75 19.02 24.49
CA ARG A 591 -37.49 20.21 24.91
C ARG A 591 -36.92 21.46 24.26
N SER A 592 -37.77 22.46 24.09
CA SER A 592 -37.36 23.80 23.71
C SER A 592 -37.97 24.84 24.64
N GLN A 593 -37.23 25.90 24.90
CA GLN A 593 -37.69 27.07 25.62
C GLN A 593 -37.49 28.27 24.73
N PHE A 594 -38.57 28.94 24.32
CA PHE A 594 -38.48 30.23 23.63
C PHE A 594 -38.43 31.34 24.68
N MET A 595 -37.43 32.22 24.60
CA MET A 595 -37.29 33.36 25.52
C MET A 595 -37.40 32.93 27.00
N GLN A 596 -38.26 33.58 27.79
CA GLN A 596 -38.50 33.28 29.20
C GLN A 596 -39.71 32.36 29.44
N ASP A 597 -40.29 31.79 28.38
CA ASP A 597 -41.42 30.88 28.53
C ASP A 597 -41.00 29.62 29.30
N ASN A 598 -41.97 28.83 29.76
CA ASN A 598 -41.66 27.53 30.34
C ASN A 598 -41.12 26.61 29.23
N PRO A 599 -40.08 25.79 29.50
CA PRO A 599 -39.64 24.79 28.55
C PRO A 599 -40.77 23.82 28.21
N GLU A 600 -41.03 23.66 26.91
CA GLU A 600 -42.03 22.74 26.40
C GLU A 600 -41.38 21.54 25.73
N ASN A 601 -41.99 20.37 25.90
CA ASN A 601 -41.62 19.21 25.11
C ASN A 601 -41.88 19.48 23.62
N ARG A 602 -41.01 18.96 22.77
CA ARG A 602 -41.15 18.96 21.32
C ARG A 602 -41.23 17.53 20.79
N LEU A 603 -40.51 16.64 21.44
CA LEU A 603 -40.44 15.22 21.13
C LEU A 603 -40.36 14.43 22.44
N ASN A 604 -41.16 13.38 22.57
CA ASN A 604 -41.15 12.48 23.71
C ASN A 604 -40.84 11.07 23.22
N TYR A 605 -39.86 10.42 23.83
CA TYR A 605 -39.55 9.02 23.62
C TYR A 605 -40.21 8.21 24.72
N HIS A 606 -41.08 7.27 24.35
CA HIS A 606 -41.90 6.52 25.30
C HIS A 606 -41.29 5.16 25.63
N SER A 607 -40.60 4.53 24.68
CA SER A 607 -40.05 3.20 24.87
C SER A 607 -38.92 2.88 23.88
N TYR A 608 -38.06 1.95 24.31
CA TYR A 608 -36.96 1.41 23.54
C TYR A 608 -36.93 -0.11 23.67
N ASP A 609 -36.29 -0.80 22.73
CA ASP A 609 -35.99 -2.23 22.84
C ASP A 609 -34.70 -2.49 23.63
N ASN A 610 -34.31 -3.76 23.73
CA ASN A 610 -33.10 -4.16 24.44
C ASN A 610 -31.79 -3.78 23.72
N LYS A 611 -31.86 -3.27 22.49
CA LYS A 611 -30.73 -2.72 21.72
C LYS A 611 -30.73 -1.19 21.69
N GLY A 612 -31.72 -0.53 22.28
CA GLY A 612 -31.83 0.93 22.28
C GLY A 612 -32.43 1.50 21.00
N ASN A 613 -33.08 0.67 20.18
CA ASN A 613 -33.92 1.18 19.09
C ASN A 613 -35.22 1.75 19.66
N ILE A 614 -35.72 2.83 19.05
CA ILE A 614 -36.95 3.51 19.47
C ILE A 614 -38.15 2.60 19.15
N LEU A 615 -38.90 2.18 20.17
CA LEU A 615 -40.14 1.43 19.96
C LEU A 615 -41.35 2.34 19.83
N THR A 616 -41.39 3.46 20.57
CA THR A 616 -42.46 4.46 20.43
C THR A 616 -41.94 5.85 20.75
N PHE A 617 -42.36 6.83 19.94
CA PHE A 617 -42.18 8.25 20.21
C PHE A 617 -43.42 9.04 19.82
N SER A 618 -43.53 10.29 20.27
CA SER A 618 -44.52 11.24 19.77
C SER A 618 -43.97 12.66 19.76
N TYR A 619 -44.45 13.48 18.83
CA TYR A 619 -44.35 14.93 19.01
C TYR A 619 -45.22 15.35 20.20
N GLU A 620 -44.92 16.52 20.76
CA GLU A 620 -45.71 17.03 21.88
C GLU A 620 -47.18 17.21 21.48
N ARG A 621 -48.09 16.60 22.26
CA ARG A 621 -49.54 16.50 21.98
C ARG A 621 -49.90 15.87 20.62
N GLY A 622 -48.93 15.29 19.92
CA GLY A 622 -49.13 14.58 18.67
C GLY A 622 -49.46 13.10 18.89
N PRO A 623 -49.93 12.40 17.85
CA PRO A 623 -50.13 10.96 17.93
C PRO A 623 -48.81 10.21 18.14
N LYS A 624 -48.90 9.05 18.78
CA LYS A 624 -47.76 8.14 18.93
C LYS A 624 -47.43 7.45 17.61
N THR A 625 -46.14 7.31 17.35
CA THR A 625 -45.60 6.49 16.26
C THR A 625 -44.76 5.40 16.86
N SER A 626 -45.10 4.15 16.55
CA SER A 626 -44.43 2.97 17.06
C SER A 626 -43.71 2.20 15.95
N PHE A 627 -42.66 1.48 16.32
CA PHE A 627 -41.88 0.66 15.40
C PHE A 627 -41.80 -0.78 15.90
N LEU A 628 -41.82 -1.71 14.94
CA LEU A 628 -41.44 -3.09 15.15
C LEU A 628 -40.16 -3.36 14.37
N TYR A 629 -39.25 -4.13 14.97
CA TYR A 629 -37.95 -4.45 14.39
C TYR A 629 -37.83 -5.95 14.12
N SER A 630 -36.96 -6.32 13.18
CA SER A 630 -36.47 -7.68 12.98
C SER A 630 -35.04 -7.64 12.45
N TYR A 631 -34.56 -8.72 11.82
CA TYR A 631 -33.17 -8.86 11.35
C TYR A 631 -32.19 -8.71 12.51
N ASN A 632 -32.40 -9.53 13.55
CA ASN A 632 -31.76 -9.39 14.86
C ASN A 632 -31.96 -7.99 15.46
N GLN A 633 -33.17 -7.43 15.35
CA GLN A 633 -33.53 -6.09 15.81
C GLN A 633 -32.66 -4.96 15.21
N GLN A 634 -32.10 -5.15 14.01
CA GLN A 634 -31.30 -4.10 13.34
C GLN A 634 -32.16 -3.18 12.45
N TYR A 635 -33.23 -3.72 11.85
CA TYR A 635 -34.03 -2.98 10.87
C TYR A 635 -35.51 -2.91 11.26
N PRO A 636 -36.16 -1.74 11.12
CA PRO A 636 -37.59 -1.60 11.37
C PRO A 636 -38.38 -2.31 10.27
N ILE A 637 -39.22 -3.27 10.63
CA ILE A 637 -40.12 -3.97 9.70
C ILE A 637 -41.48 -3.29 9.58
N ALA A 638 -41.86 -2.46 10.55
CA ALA A 638 -43.10 -1.70 10.53
C ALA A 638 -42.94 -0.33 11.20
N GLU A 639 -43.54 0.69 10.60
CA GLU A 639 -43.80 2.01 11.17
C GLU A 639 -45.32 2.15 11.31
N ILE A 640 -45.79 2.37 12.54
CA ILE A 640 -47.20 2.34 12.90
C ILE A 640 -47.55 3.68 13.54
N LYS A 641 -48.17 4.58 12.78
CA LYS A 641 -48.63 5.88 13.27
C LYS A 641 -50.02 5.76 13.89
N ASN A 642 -50.30 6.56 14.91
CA ASN A 642 -51.54 6.55 15.72
C ASN A 642 -51.70 5.27 16.57
N ALA A 643 -50.61 4.66 17.04
CA ALA A 643 -50.67 3.55 17.99
C ALA A 643 -49.46 3.53 18.93
N ASP A 644 -49.68 3.09 20.17
CA ASP A 644 -48.65 2.83 21.18
C ASP A 644 -48.13 1.38 21.11
N ILE A 645 -46.90 1.15 21.57
CA ILE A 645 -46.35 -0.22 21.61
C ILE A 645 -47.18 -1.16 22.50
N SER A 646 -47.81 -0.62 23.55
CA SER A 646 -48.66 -1.41 24.46
C SER A 646 -49.91 -1.97 23.76
N GLU A 647 -50.54 -1.18 22.88
CA GLU A 647 -51.68 -1.61 22.06
C GLU A 647 -51.27 -2.71 21.07
N ILE A 648 -50.09 -2.55 20.46
CA ILE A 648 -49.50 -3.52 19.53
C ILE A 648 -49.16 -4.83 20.25
N GLU A 649 -48.60 -4.77 21.46
CA GLU A 649 -48.28 -5.93 22.29
C GLU A 649 -49.52 -6.70 22.74
N ASN A 650 -50.63 -6.01 23.02
CA ASN A 650 -51.89 -6.66 23.36
C ASN A 650 -52.46 -7.48 22.20
N ILE A 651 -52.20 -7.06 20.95
CA ILE A 651 -52.70 -7.75 19.75
C ILE A 651 -51.76 -8.89 19.34
N LEU A 652 -50.45 -8.63 19.24
CA LEU A 652 -49.49 -9.60 18.73
C LEU A 652 -48.87 -10.50 19.81
N GLY A 653 -48.89 -10.07 21.07
CA GLY A 653 -48.16 -10.70 22.17
C GLY A 653 -46.70 -10.26 22.23
N ALA A 654 -46.24 -9.80 23.40
CA ALA A 654 -44.88 -9.30 23.61
C ALA A 654 -43.80 -10.34 23.29
N ASP A 655 -44.02 -11.61 23.63
CA ASP A 655 -43.08 -12.69 23.32
C ASP A 655 -42.99 -12.98 21.82
N ASN A 656 -44.10 -12.91 21.08
CA ASN A 656 -44.09 -13.10 19.63
C ASN A 656 -43.32 -11.97 18.95
N ILE A 657 -43.49 -10.72 19.41
CA ILE A 657 -42.69 -9.57 18.94
C ILE A 657 -41.21 -9.79 19.20
N ARG A 658 -40.84 -10.25 20.40
CA ARG A 658 -39.44 -10.55 20.74
C ARG A 658 -38.86 -11.67 19.88
N VAL A 659 -39.60 -12.76 19.65
CA VAL A 659 -39.16 -13.88 18.81
C VAL A 659 -39.01 -13.44 17.36
N PHE A 660 -40.00 -12.75 16.80
CA PHE A 660 -39.94 -12.23 15.42
C PHE A 660 -38.80 -11.21 15.25
N GLY A 661 -38.57 -10.38 16.27
CA GLY A 661 -37.49 -9.40 16.29
C GLY A 661 -36.09 -10.00 16.17
N ASN A 662 -35.91 -11.23 16.66
CA ASN A 662 -34.64 -11.95 16.61
C ASN A 662 -34.49 -12.88 15.40
N LEU A 663 -35.44 -12.85 14.44
CA LEU A 663 -35.24 -13.56 13.17
C LEU A 663 -34.15 -12.84 12.36
N PRO A 664 -33.13 -13.56 11.85
CA PRO A 664 -32.03 -12.93 11.13
C PRO A 664 -32.40 -12.51 9.71
N LYS A 665 -33.38 -13.17 9.08
CA LYS A 665 -33.77 -12.95 7.68
C LYS A 665 -35.23 -13.36 7.41
N PRO A 666 -36.24 -12.74 8.04
CA PRO A 666 -37.63 -12.98 7.67
C PRO A 666 -37.88 -12.53 6.22
N ASP A 667 -38.71 -13.27 5.50
CA ASP A 667 -39.16 -12.88 4.18
C ASP A 667 -40.35 -11.90 4.25
N ARG A 668 -40.82 -11.44 3.10
CA ARG A 668 -41.93 -10.49 3.03
C ARG A 668 -43.25 -11.10 3.52
N ASN A 669 -43.50 -12.38 3.22
CA ASN A 669 -44.72 -13.06 3.64
C ASN A 669 -44.73 -13.27 5.16
N ASP A 670 -43.58 -13.59 5.75
CA ASP A 670 -43.41 -13.66 7.21
C ASP A 670 -43.83 -12.34 7.87
N ILE A 671 -43.35 -11.21 7.33
CA ILE A 671 -43.67 -9.86 7.84
C ILE A 671 -45.15 -9.54 7.63
N ASP A 672 -45.70 -9.79 6.44
CA ASP A 672 -47.11 -9.48 6.16
C ASP A 672 -48.06 -10.31 7.05
N ASN A 673 -47.76 -11.60 7.25
CA ASN A 673 -48.52 -12.47 8.16
C ASN A 673 -48.40 -12.02 9.62
N PHE A 674 -47.21 -11.61 10.05
CA PHE A 674 -46.99 -11.13 11.42
C PHE A 674 -47.73 -9.81 11.70
N ILE A 675 -47.81 -8.91 10.70
CA ILE A 675 -48.48 -7.60 10.84
C ILE A 675 -49.99 -7.69 10.59
N LEU A 676 -50.49 -8.75 9.94
CA LEU A 676 -51.91 -8.89 9.57
C LEU A 676 -52.89 -8.66 10.74
N PRO A 677 -52.68 -9.18 11.97
CA PRO A 677 -53.59 -8.94 13.09
C PRO A 677 -53.70 -7.45 13.48
N LEU A 678 -52.66 -6.65 13.27
CA LEU A 678 -52.67 -5.22 13.57
C LEU A 678 -53.58 -4.43 12.65
N LYS A 679 -53.71 -4.84 11.38
CA LYS A 679 -54.61 -4.15 10.42
C LYS A 679 -56.08 -4.26 10.84
N ALA A 680 -56.45 -5.36 11.50
CA ALA A 680 -57.79 -5.56 12.05
C ALA A 680 -57.94 -4.93 13.45
N GLY A 681 -56.91 -5.05 14.30
CA GLY A 681 -56.94 -4.57 15.69
C GLY A 681 -56.75 -3.05 15.86
N LEU A 682 -56.18 -2.35 14.87
CA LEU A 682 -55.88 -0.92 14.93
C LEU A 682 -56.46 -0.16 13.71
N PRO A 683 -57.79 0.06 13.65
CA PRO A 683 -58.45 0.60 12.45
C PRO A 683 -58.05 2.05 12.09
N ASN A 684 -57.53 2.82 13.05
CA ASN A 684 -57.09 4.21 12.85
C ASN A 684 -55.56 4.34 12.65
N ALA A 685 -54.83 3.22 12.70
CA ALA A 685 -53.38 3.23 12.57
C ALA A 685 -52.96 3.28 11.09
N MET A 686 -51.94 4.09 10.79
CA MET A 686 -51.31 4.11 9.47
C MET A 686 -50.07 3.23 9.53
N ILE A 687 -50.12 2.07 8.88
CA ILE A 687 -49.09 1.03 8.95
C ILE A 687 -48.31 1.01 7.65
N SER A 688 -47.02 1.34 7.71
CA SER A 688 -46.05 1.06 6.64
C SER A 688 -45.19 -0.13 7.03
N THR A 689 -44.84 -1.01 6.09
CA THR A 689 -43.96 -2.16 6.35
C THR A 689 -42.79 -2.24 5.39
N TYR A 690 -41.69 -2.81 5.87
CA TYR A 690 -40.42 -2.86 5.16
C TYR A 690 -39.83 -4.27 5.27
N SER A 691 -39.29 -4.79 4.16
CA SER A 691 -38.45 -5.99 4.17
C SER A 691 -37.06 -5.64 3.66
N TYR A 692 -36.05 -6.40 4.08
CA TYR A 692 -34.65 -6.13 3.80
C TYR A 692 -33.91 -7.39 3.37
N GLN A 693 -32.81 -7.18 2.63
CA GLN A 693 -31.72 -8.12 2.49
C GLN A 693 -30.57 -7.58 3.36
N PRO A 694 -30.23 -8.21 4.50
CA PRO A 694 -29.20 -7.69 5.39
C PRO A 694 -27.87 -7.48 4.66
N VAL A 695 -27.16 -6.40 5.00
CA VAL A 695 -25.90 -5.95 4.36
C VAL A 695 -26.10 -5.37 2.93
N VAL A 696 -27.32 -5.42 2.37
CA VAL A 696 -27.62 -4.91 1.03
C VAL A 696 -28.57 -3.71 1.05
N GLY A 697 -29.79 -3.89 1.57
CA GLY A 697 -30.77 -2.81 1.65
C GLY A 697 -32.23 -3.27 1.68
N VAL A 698 -33.16 -2.33 1.49
CA VAL A 698 -34.61 -2.56 1.46
C VAL A 698 -34.97 -3.36 0.21
N THR A 699 -35.74 -4.45 0.34
CA THR A 699 -36.25 -5.26 -0.78
C THR A 699 -37.70 -4.94 -1.11
N SER A 700 -38.49 -4.49 -0.14
CA SER A 700 -39.83 -3.97 -0.38
C SER A 700 -40.26 -2.96 0.67
N LYS A 701 -41.14 -2.05 0.28
CA LYS A 701 -41.83 -1.10 1.15
C LYS A 701 -43.32 -1.13 0.82
N MET A 702 -44.17 -1.37 1.81
CA MET A 702 -45.60 -1.11 1.71
C MET A 702 -45.91 0.19 2.43
N ASP A 703 -46.60 1.09 1.75
CA ASP A 703 -47.07 2.34 2.34
C ASP A 703 -48.37 2.15 3.13
N GLU A 704 -48.82 3.22 3.77
CA GLU A 704 -50.07 3.26 4.55
C GLU A 704 -51.34 3.00 3.72
N LYS A 705 -51.25 3.02 2.39
CA LYS A 705 -52.37 2.71 1.46
C LYS A 705 -52.35 1.26 0.98
N ASN A 706 -51.47 0.42 1.55
CA ASN A 706 -51.22 -0.96 1.14
C ASN A 706 -50.63 -1.08 -0.27
N GLN A 707 -50.00 -0.02 -0.81
CA GLN A 707 -49.28 -0.11 -2.08
C GLN A 707 -47.83 -0.51 -1.83
N ILE A 708 -47.39 -1.55 -2.55
CA ILE A 708 -46.04 -2.11 -2.38
C ILE A 708 -45.13 -1.58 -3.47
N SER A 709 -43.98 -1.03 -3.07
CA SER A 709 -42.83 -0.81 -3.93
C SER A 709 -41.80 -1.91 -3.71
N TYR A 710 -41.28 -2.50 -4.78
CA TYR A 710 -40.22 -3.50 -4.71
C TYR A 710 -38.90 -2.93 -5.22
N TYR A 711 -37.82 -3.30 -4.54
CA TYR A 711 -36.46 -2.88 -4.85
C TYR A 711 -35.68 -4.13 -5.23
N GLU A 712 -35.20 -4.16 -6.47
CA GLU A 712 -34.40 -5.27 -7.00
C GLU A 712 -32.96 -4.80 -7.11
N TYR A 713 -32.04 -5.66 -6.70
CA TYR A 713 -30.61 -5.43 -6.81
C TYR A 713 -30.03 -6.26 -7.96
N ASP A 714 -28.91 -5.82 -8.52
CA ASP A 714 -28.13 -6.64 -9.44
C ASP A 714 -27.24 -7.65 -8.68
N ASP A 715 -26.53 -8.49 -9.43
CA ASP A 715 -25.69 -9.54 -8.83
C ASP A 715 -24.55 -8.99 -7.96
N PHE A 716 -24.27 -7.69 -8.02
CA PHE A 716 -23.29 -6.99 -7.19
C PHE A 716 -23.94 -6.20 -6.04
N GLU A 717 -25.21 -6.49 -5.73
CA GLU A 717 -25.97 -5.91 -4.63
C GLU A 717 -26.13 -4.38 -4.74
N ARG A 718 -26.32 -3.88 -5.97
CA ARG A 718 -26.59 -2.47 -6.26
C ARG A 718 -28.01 -2.31 -6.79
N LEU A 719 -28.68 -1.22 -6.45
CA LEU A 719 -30.08 -1.01 -6.82
C LEU A 719 -30.25 -0.98 -8.35
N LYS A 720 -30.99 -1.95 -8.88
CA LYS A 720 -31.22 -2.12 -10.32
C LYS A 720 -32.61 -1.63 -10.74
N ASN A 721 -33.65 -2.00 -9.99
CA ASN A 721 -35.02 -1.59 -10.30
C ASN A 721 -35.77 -1.13 -9.05
N ILE A 722 -36.63 -0.13 -9.22
CA ILE A 722 -37.75 0.15 -8.33
C ILE A 722 -39.02 -0.18 -9.10
N LYS A 723 -39.86 -1.05 -8.54
CA LYS A 723 -41.08 -1.56 -9.17
C LYS A 723 -42.31 -1.21 -8.34
N ASP A 724 -43.45 -1.09 -8.99
CA ASP A 724 -44.76 -0.94 -8.35
C ASP A 724 -45.29 -2.28 -7.82
N GLN A 725 -46.51 -2.25 -7.27
CA GLN A 725 -47.18 -3.42 -6.68
C GLN A 725 -47.46 -4.53 -7.70
N ASN A 726 -47.63 -4.17 -8.98
CA ASN A 726 -47.88 -5.08 -10.09
C ASN A 726 -46.56 -5.55 -10.73
N LYS A 727 -45.40 -5.23 -10.12
CA LYS A 727 -44.04 -5.52 -10.59
C LYS A 727 -43.65 -4.76 -11.87
N ASN A 728 -44.38 -3.71 -12.25
CA ASN A 728 -43.96 -2.82 -13.34
C ASN A 728 -42.79 -1.95 -12.86
N ILE A 729 -41.82 -1.72 -13.74
CA ILE A 729 -40.66 -0.91 -13.43
C ILE A 729 -41.04 0.57 -13.41
N ILE A 730 -40.89 1.23 -12.25
CA ILE A 730 -41.04 2.67 -12.07
C ILE A 730 -39.72 3.38 -12.40
N LYS A 731 -38.60 2.83 -11.91
CA LYS A 731 -37.25 3.33 -12.18
C LYS A 731 -36.31 2.17 -12.45
N ASN A 732 -35.46 2.33 -13.46
CA ASN A 732 -34.40 1.40 -13.79
C ASN A 732 -33.06 2.14 -13.70
N PHE A 733 -32.09 1.51 -13.03
CA PHE A 733 -30.71 1.96 -12.94
C PHE A 733 -29.86 0.98 -13.75
N ARG A 734 -29.10 1.52 -14.71
CA ARG A 734 -28.15 0.74 -15.49
C ARG A 734 -26.75 1.17 -15.12
N TYR A 735 -25.97 0.20 -14.67
CA TYR A 735 -24.56 0.38 -14.41
C TYR A 735 -23.78 -0.14 -15.62
N ASN A 736 -23.39 0.77 -16.50
CA ASN A 736 -22.66 0.44 -17.72
C ASN A 736 -21.20 0.13 -17.37
N TYR A 737 -20.94 -1.09 -16.90
CA TYR A 737 -19.59 -1.62 -16.81
C TYR A 737 -19.19 -2.23 -18.14
N LYS A 738 -17.93 -2.03 -18.51
CA LYS A 738 -17.33 -2.81 -19.58
C LYS A 738 -17.23 -4.25 -19.07
N GLU A 739 -17.96 -5.15 -19.70
CA GLU A 739 -17.78 -6.58 -19.45
C GLU A 739 -16.33 -6.94 -19.74
N ILE A 740 -15.70 -7.62 -18.79
CA ILE A 740 -14.33 -8.06 -18.94
C ILE A 740 -14.35 -9.49 -19.45
N LEU A 741 -13.78 -9.66 -20.64
CA LEU A 741 -13.17 -10.92 -21.04
C LEU A 741 -11.98 -11.15 -20.10
N VAL A 742 -12.17 -11.97 -19.06
CA VAL A 742 -11.09 -12.41 -18.19
C VAL A 742 -10.25 -13.39 -18.97
N LEU A 743 -9.10 -12.93 -19.46
CA LEU A 743 -8.14 -13.77 -20.15
C LEU A 743 -7.18 -14.39 -19.13
N TYR A 744 -7.40 -15.66 -18.81
CA TYR A 744 -6.47 -16.49 -18.07
C TYR A 744 -5.26 -16.82 -18.95
N LYS A 745 -4.06 -16.67 -18.41
CA LYS A 745 -2.79 -16.96 -19.10
C LYS A 745 -2.37 -18.41 -18.86
N ASN A 746 -1.67 -19.01 -19.81
CA ASN A 746 -1.02 -20.30 -19.59
C ASN A 746 0.24 -20.13 -18.72
N ASP A 747 0.57 -21.14 -17.93
CA ASP A 747 1.85 -21.28 -17.24
C ASP A 747 2.97 -21.60 -18.25
N ALA A 748 4.22 -21.29 -17.91
CA ALA A 748 5.36 -21.71 -18.73
C ALA A 748 5.45 -23.25 -18.79
N LYS A 749 5.54 -23.81 -19.99
CA LYS A 749 5.66 -25.26 -20.23
C LYS A 749 6.83 -25.57 -21.16
N SER A 750 7.60 -26.59 -20.81
CA SER A 750 8.76 -27.04 -21.58
C SER A 750 8.73 -28.55 -21.77
N VAL A 751 8.96 -29.01 -23.00
CA VAL A 751 9.08 -30.44 -23.34
C VAL A 751 10.32 -30.63 -24.21
N VAL A 752 11.03 -31.74 -23.99
CA VAL A 752 12.23 -32.11 -24.76
C VAL A 752 11.85 -33.02 -25.91
N PHE A 753 12.28 -32.68 -27.11
CA PHE A 753 12.09 -33.47 -28.34
C PHE A 753 13.44 -33.91 -28.89
N THR A 754 13.48 -35.06 -29.56
CA THR A 754 14.69 -35.54 -30.25
C THR A 754 14.57 -35.19 -31.73
N LYS A 755 15.60 -34.61 -32.34
CA LYS A 755 15.60 -34.40 -33.79
C LYS A 755 15.45 -35.73 -34.53
N GLN A 756 14.57 -35.77 -35.52
CA GLN A 756 14.45 -36.90 -36.45
C GLN A 756 15.47 -36.71 -37.57
N CYS A 757 16.34 -37.70 -37.74
CA CYS A 757 17.41 -37.71 -38.73
C CYS A 757 17.13 -38.78 -39.78
N THR A 758 17.45 -38.49 -41.04
CA THR A 758 17.45 -39.48 -42.13
C THR A 758 18.61 -40.46 -41.98
N GLU A 759 19.75 -40.00 -41.44
CA GLU A 759 20.90 -40.81 -41.02
C GLU A 759 21.51 -40.22 -39.74
N GLY A 760 21.92 -41.09 -38.80
CA GLY A 760 22.50 -40.69 -37.52
C GLY A 760 21.50 -40.56 -36.36
N GLN A 761 22.01 -40.23 -35.16
CA GLN A 761 21.19 -39.93 -33.98
C GLN A 761 20.99 -38.43 -33.83
N GLY A 762 19.76 -38.00 -33.60
CA GLY A 762 19.42 -36.59 -33.39
C GLY A 762 19.66 -36.13 -31.96
N THR A 763 20.05 -34.87 -31.80
CA THR A 763 20.21 -34.25 -30.48
C THR A 763 18.87 -33.97 -29.80
N LEU A 764 18.88 -33.91 -28.46
CA LEU A 764 17.75 -33.45 -27.64
C LEU A 764 17.65 -31.92 -27.71
N VAL A 765 16.45 -31.40 -27.97
CA VAL A 765 16.14 -29.97 -28.06
C VAL A 765 14.92 -29.67 -27.21
N THR A 766 15.04 -28.70 -26.30
CA THR A 766 13.92 -28.24 -25.46
C THR A 766 13.09 -27.20 -26.20
N TYR A 767 11.78 -27.45 -26.32
CA TYR A 767 10.82 -26.46 -26.79
C TYR A 767 10.06 -25.89 -25.60
N THR A 768 10.08 -24.56 -25.45
CA THR A 768 9.44 -23.84 -24.34
C THR A 768 8.35 -22.93 -24.86
N VAL A 769 7.14 -23.14 -24.35
CA VAL A 769 6.05 -22.16 -24.43
C VAL A 769 6.11 -21.29 -23.18
N ALA A 770 6.49 -20.03 -23.36
CA ALA A 770 6.55 -19.06 -22.28
C ALA A 770 5.17 -18.83 -21.63
N GLU A 771 5.18 -18.44 -20.36
CA GLU A 771 3.97 -18.03 -19.64
C GLU A 771 3.26 -16.90 -20.41
N GLY A 772 1.94 -17.00 -20.53
CA GLY A 772 1.11 -15.99 -21.16
C GLY A 772 1.18 -15.91 -22.69
N LYS A 773 1.81 -16.88 -23.37
CA LYS A 773 1.74 -17.03 -24.84
C LYS A 773 0.30 -17.26 -25.33
N TYR A 774 -0.47 -18.05 -24.59
CA TYR A 774 -1.86 -18.36 -24.84
C TYR A 774 -2.75 -17.78 -23.74
N THR A 775 -3.96 -17.38 -24.15
CA THR A 775 -4.98 -16.91 -23.23
C THR A 775 -6.30 -17.61 -23.47
N SER A 776 -7.12 -17.77 -22.42
CA SER A 776 -8.46 -18.34 -22.49
C SER A 776 -9.41 -17.59 -21.58
N THR A 777 -10.69 -17.54 -21.95
CA THR A 777 -11.76 -16.92 -21.14
C THR A 777 -12.37 -17.87 -20.11
N GLU A 778 -12.06 -19.15 -20.18
CA GLU A 778 -12.71 -20.20 -19.40
C GLU A 778 -11.90 -20.62 -18.16
N GLY A 779 -10.59 -20.41 -18.15
CA GLY A 779 -9.72 -20.73 -17.01
C GLY A 779 -8.26 -20.95 -17.40
N VAL A 780 -7.38 -21.01 -16.39
CA VAL A 780 -5.94 -21.33 -16.57
C VAL A 780 -5.77 -22.71 -17.21
N ALA A 781 -6.62 -23.68 -16.86
CA ALA A 781 -6.59 -25.02 -17.45
C ALA A 781 -6.81 -24.99 -18.97
N SER A 782 -7.78 -24.21 -19.46
CA SER A 782 -8.05 -24.07 -20.90
C SER A 782 -6.91 -23.35 -21.62
N ALA A 783 -6.28 -22.34 -21.01
CA ALA A 783 -5.08 -21.69 -21.57
C ALA A 783 -3.88 -22.65 -21.60
N ASN A 784 -3.72 -23.48 -20.56
CA ASN A 784 -2.69 -24.51 -20.48
C ASN A 784 -2.86 -25.62 -21.53
N ALA A 785 -4.10 -25.95 -21.91
CA ALA A 785 -4.38 -26.91 -22.97
C ALA A 785 -3.95 -26.38 -24.36
N LEU A 786 -4.10 -25.07 -24.62
CA LEU A 786 -3.61 -24.45 -25.84
C LEU A 786 -2.07 -24.47 -25.91
N ALA A 787 -1.40 -24.24 -24.78
CA ALA A 787 0.05 -24.38 -24.69
C ALA A 787 0.51 -25.83 -24.95
N ASP A 788 -0.21 -26.83 -24.45
CA ASP A 788 0.09 -28.24 -24.74
C ASP A 788 -0.12 -28.59 -26.22
N ALA A 789 -1.19 -28.09 -26.84
CA ALA A 789 -1.47 -28.31 -28.26
C ALA A 789 -0.38 -27.69 -29.17
N ASP A 790 0.13 -26.51 -28.81
CA ASP A 790 1.25 -25.87 -29.51
C ASP A 790 2.54 -26.68 -29.40
N ILE A 791 2.87 -27.14 -28.18
CA ILE A 791 4.02 -28.03 -27.97
C ILE A 791 3.88 -29.30 -28.81
N ALA A 792 2.70 -29.91 -28.85
CA ALA A 792 2.44 -31.11 -29.64
C ALA A 792 2.54 -30.86 -31.16
N ALA A 793 2.03 -29.73 -31.65
CA ALA A 793 2.03 -29.40 -33.07
C ALA A 793 3.40 -28.93 -33.60
N ASN A 794 4.13 -28.15 -32.79
CA ASN A 794 5.31 -27.42 -33.24
C ASN A 794 6.62 -27.93 -32.64
N GLY A 795 6.58 -28.63 -31.50
CA GLY A 795 7.77 -29.06 -30.77
C GLY A 795 8.71 -29.95 -31.59
N GLN A 796 8.17 -30.94 -32.31
CA GLN A 796 8.98 -31.84 -33.13
C GLN A 796 9.60 -31.13 -34.35
N ASN A 797 8.84 -30.25 -35.03
CA ASN A 797 9.35 -29.47 -36.16
C ASN A 797 10.47 -28.51 -35.72
N TYR A 798 10.31 -27.90 -34.54
CA TYR A 798 11.33 -27.05 -33.94
C TYR A 798 12.61 -27.84 -33.63
N ALA A 799 12.50 -29.04 -33.05
CA ALA A 799 13.66 -29.91 -32.82
C ALA A 799 14.33 -30.35 -34.13
N ASN A 800 13.54 -30.62 -35.17
CA ASN A 800 14.08 -30.95 -36.50
C ASN A 800 14.83 -29.78 -37.14
N ALA A 801 14.40 -28.54 -36.94
CA ALA A 801 15.07 -27.35 -37.46
C ALA A 801 16.33 -26.97 -36.65
N ASN A 802 16.30 -27.10 -35.33
CA ASN A 802 17.32 -26.55 -34.43
C ASN A 802 18.28 -27.59 -33.82
N GLY A 803 17.96 -28.89 -33.93
CA GLY A 803 18.87 -29.97 -33.52
C GLY A 803 19.88 -30.31 -34.61
N THR A 804 20.94 -31.05 -34.23
CA THR A 804 21.92 -31.61 -35.16
C THR A 804 21.80 -33.14 -35.23
N CYS A 805 22.27 -33.73 -36.34
CA CYS A 805 22.38 -35.18 -36.51
C CYS A 805 23.85 -35.56 -36.36
N ALA A 806 24.14 -36.47 -35.43
CA ALA A 806 25.45 -37.08 -35.29
C ALA A 806 25.47 -38.42 -36.04
N PRO A 807 26.51 -38.73 -36.84
CA PRO A 807 26.60 -40.01 -37.56
C PRO A 807 26.64 -41.19 -36.58
N PHE A 808 26.13 -42.35 -37.01
CA PHE A 808 26.29 -43.59 -36.27
C PHE A 808 27.77 -44.00 -36.27
N ASP A 809 28.32 -44.27 -35.09
CA ASP A 809 29.65 -44.82 -34.91
C ASP A 809 29.57 -46.35 -34.95
N TYR A 810 30.26 -46.99 -35.91
CA TYR A 810 30.27 -48.44 -36.11
C TYR A 810 31.58 -49.04 -35.61
N THR A 811 31.48 -50.13 -34.85
CA THR A 811 32.65 -50.84 -34.32
C THR A 811 33.11 -51.92 -35.31
N VAL A 812 34.30 -51.75 -35.87
CA VAL A 812 35.01 -52.76 -36.65
C VAL A 812 35.95 -53.53 -35.74
N THR A 813 35.71 -54.84 -35.62
CA THR A 813 36.57 -55.77 -34.88
C THR A 813 37.42 -56.60 -35.84
N ALA A 814 38.64 -56.90 -35.44
CA ALA A 814 39.55 -57.74 -36.21
C ALA A 814 40.16 -58.81 -35.32
N THR A 815 40.16 -60.06 -35.79
CA THR A 815 40.73 -61.20 -35.08
C THR A 815 41.61 -62.01 -36.01
N SER A 816 42.80 -62.34 -35.55
CA SER A 816 43.72 -63.23 -36.26
C SER A 816 43.31 -64.68 -36.01
N ILE A 817 42.99 -65.42 -37.06
CA ILE A 817 42.53 -66.83 -36.96
C ILE A 817 43.52 -67.81 -37.60
N SER A 818 44.76 -67.38 -37.87
CA SER A 818 45.84 -68.26 -38.33
C SER A 818 46.39 -69.14 -37.20
N THR A 819 47.02 -70.27 -37.54
CA THR A 819 47.75 -71.12 -36.58
C THR A 819 49.25 -71.18 -36.95
N PRO A 820 50.16 -70.67 -36.09
CA PRO A 820 49.90 -69.92 -34.85
C PRO A 820 49.27 -68.53 -35.13
N ALA A 821 48.58 -67.96 -34.13
CA ALA A 821 47.95 -66.64 -34.23
C ALA A 821 48.99 -65.53 -34.05
N TRP A 822 48.93 -64.49 -34.89
CA TRP A 822 49.85 -63.36 -34.89
C TRP A 822 49.12 -62.04 -34.70
N THR A 823 49.72 -61.09 -33.99
CA THR A 823 49.22 -59.72 -33.85
C THR A 823 49.58 -58.90 -35.09
N ILE A 824 48.56 -58.39 -35.78
CA ILE A 824 48.70 -57.56 -36.98
C ILE A 824 48.14 -56.18 -36.67
N VAL A 825 48.91 -55.14 -36.96
CA VAL A 825 48.51 -53.74 -36.78
C VAL A 825 48.04 -53.17 -38.11
N GLY A 826 46.83 -52.62 -38.12
CA GLY A 826 46.22 -52.03 -39.29
C GLY A 826 45.58 -50.67 -39.03
N TYR A 827 45.37 -49.90 -40.09
CA TYR A 827 44.64 -48.65 -40.06
C TYR A 827 43.51 -48.68 -41.08
N LEU A 828 42.29 -48.39 -40.64
CA LEU A 828 41.20 -48.04 -41.53
C LEU A 828 41.33 -46.55 -41.88
N VAL A 829 41.67 -46.24 -43.12
CA VAL A 829 41.77 -44.88 -43.62
C VAL A 829 40.50 -44.54 -44.37
N ASN A 830 39.70 -43.61 -43.86
CA ASN A 830 38.48 -43.20 -44.53
C ASN A 830 38.83 -42.50 -45.86
N LYS A 831 38.32 -43.01 -46.98
CA LYS A 831 38.73 -42.55 -48.32
C LYS A 831 38.30 -41.12 -48.63
N SER A 832 37.21 -40.62 -48.03
CA SER A 832 36.73 -39.26 -48.29
C SER A 832 37.39 -38.21 -47.40
N THR A 833 37.79 -38.59 -46.18
CA THR A 833 38.34 -37.65 -45.18
C THR A 833 39.84 -37.83 -44.91
N ASN A 834 40.46 -38.91 -45.40
CA ASN A 834 41.82 -39.36 -45.08
C ASN A 834 42.11 -39.58 -43.58
N LYS A 835 41.08 -39.64 -42.74
CA LYS A 835 41.24 -39.90 -41.30
C LYS A 835 41.50 -41.39 -41.05
N SER A 836 42.56 -41.69 -40.30
CA SER A 836 42.99 -43.06 -40.00
C SER A 836 42.53 -43.52 -38.62
N TYR A 837 42.02 -44.75 -38.56
CA TYR A 837 41.52 -45.39 -37.34
C TYR A 837 42.31 -46.69 -37.09
N LEU A 838 43.04 -46.73 -35.98
CA LEU A 838 43.89 -47.87 -35.61
C LEU A 838 43.05 -49.10 -35.21
N LEU A 839 43.40 -50.24 -35.79
CA LEU A 839 42.82 -51.56 -35.60
C LEU A 839 43.94 -52.56 -35.30
N ILE A 840 43.79 -53.40 -34.28
CA ILE A 840 44.82 -54.41 -33.93
C ILE A 840 44.16 -55.80 -33.88
N ALA A 841 44.61 -56.70 -34.75
CA ALA A 841 44.10 -58.06 -34.88
C ALA A 841 45.05 -59.06 -34.21
N GLY A 842 44.70 -59.57 -33.02
CA GLY A 842 45.43 -60.63 -32.31
C GLY A 842 44.61 -61.92 -32.18
N ALA A 843 45.10 -62.90 -31.40
CA ALA A 843 44.38 -64.16 -31.11
C ALA A 843 43.03 -63.92 -30.41
N ASN A 844 42.92 -62.80 -29.68
CA ASN A 844 41.69 -62.19 -29.22
C ASN A 844 41.57 -60.79 -29.85
N PRO A 845 40.37 -60.18 -29.95
CA PRO A 845 40.22 -58.81 -30.43
C PRO A 845 40.96 -57.86 -29.46
N GLU A 846 42.12 -57.35 -29.85
CA GLU A 846 42.98 -56.53 -28.98
C GLU A 846 42.60 -55.05 -29.02
N ARG A 847 42.17 -54.53 -30.18
CA ARG A 847 41.67 -53.15 -30.29
C ARG A 847 40.74 -52.99 -31.49
N ASN A 848 39.48 -52.66 -31.21
CA ASN A 848 38.46 -52.37 -32.22
C ASN A 848 38.57 -50.91 -32.70
N ALA A 849 38.24 -50.67 -33.97
CA ALA A 849 38.14 -49.33 -34.53
C ALA A 849 36.67 -48.87 -34.53
N VAL A 850 36.39 -47.70 -33.97
CA VAL A 850 35.06 -47.07 -34.03
C VAL A 850 35.09 -46.01 -35.12
N VAL A 851 34.34 -46.23 -36.19
CA VAL A 851 34.38 -45.45 -37.43
C VAL A 851 32.97 -45.13 -37.94
N PRO A 852 32.73 -43.97 -38.57
CA PRO A 852 31.44 -43.70 -39.21
C PRO A 852 31.20 -44.63 -40.42
N ALA A 853 29.97 -44.70 -40.92
CA ALA A 853 29.71 -45.39 -42.19
C ALA A 853 30.48 -44.74 -43.34
N GLY A 854 30.98 -45.54 -44.28
CA GLY A 854 31.68 -45.02 -45.44
C GLY A 854 32.65 -46.02 -46.08
N GLU A 855 33.35 -45.53 -47.09
CA GLU A 855 34.40 -46.25 -47.80
C GLU A 855 35.76 -46.04 -47.12
N TYR A 856 36.43 -47.12 -46.80
CA TYR A 856 37.73 -47.15 -46.13
C TYR A 856 38.74 -47.92 -46.95
N ARG A 857 40.01 -47.57 -46.77
CA ARG A 857 41.15 -48.40 -47.14
C ARG A 857 41.74 -48.98 -45.86
N LEU A 858 41.73 -50.29 -45.71
CA LEU A 858 42.38 -51.01 -44.63
C LEU A 858 43.84 -51.25 -45.00
N ASP A 859 44.75 -50.51 -44.38
CA ASP A 859 46.20 -50.67 -44.53
C ASP A 859 46.71 -51.59 -43.42
N LEU A 860 47.17 -52.79 -43.76
CA LEU A 860 47.78 -53.72 -42.82
C LEU A 860 49.30 -53.69 -42.93
N SER A 861 49.98 -53.74 -41.79
CA SER A 861 51.44 -53.84 -41.71
C SER A 861 51.84 -54.93 -40.72
N TRP A 862 52.92 -55.65 -41.04
CA TRP A 862 53.49 -56.68 -40.19
C TRP A 862 55.01 -56.58 -40.17
N ASP A 863 55.61 -57.11 -39.10
CA ASP A 863 57.06 -57.13 -38.93
C ASP A 863 57.71 -58.25 -39.77
N THR A 864 58.96 -58.06 -40.18
CA THR A 864 59.66 -58.86 -41.22
C THR A 864 60.01 -60.29 -40.81
N MET A 865 59.43 -60.83 -39.73
CA MET A 865 59.59 -62.21 -39.29
C MET A 865 58.50 -63.17 -39.79
N ALA A 866 57.62 -62.72 -40.69
CA ALA A 866 56.64 -63.60 -41.35
C ALA A 866 57.35 -64.50 -42.38
N GLU A 867 57.22 -65.83 -42.23
CA GLU A 867 57.84 -66.78 -43.16
C GLU A 867 57.34 -66.55 -44.60
N ALA A 868 58.28 -66.37 -45.53
CA ALA A 868 57.98 -66.18 -46.95
C ALA A 868 57.27 -67.42 -47.50
N GLY A 869 56.06 -67.24 -48.07
CA GLY A 869 55.27 -68.32 -48.67
C GLY A 869 54.11 -68.86 -47.82
N LYS A 870 53.82 -68.29 -46.65
CA LYS A 870 52.63 -68.62 -45.83
C LYS A 870 51.49 -67.62 -46.02
N SER A 871 50.26 -68.11 -45.93
CA SER A 871 49.03 -67.28 -46.01
C SER A 871 48.39 -67.16 -44.63
N TYR A 872 48.14 -65.94 -44.17
CA TYR A 872 47.54 -65.67 -42.85
C TYR A 872 46.06 -65.31 -43.01
N LEU A 873 45.23 -65.69 -42.04
CA LEU A 873 43.78 -65.44 -42.09
C LEU A 873 43.37 -64.42 -41.02
N ILE A 874 42.73 -63.33 -41.43
CA ILE A 874 42.14 -62.33 -40.55
C ILE A 874 40.63 -62.37 -40.72
N ASN A 875 39.91 -62.43 -39.62
CA ASN A 875 38.47 -62.26 -39.57
C ASN A 875 38.14 -60.81 -39.20
N LEU A 876 37.48 -60.10 -40.12
CA LEU A 876 36.95 -58.76 -39.88
C LEU A 876 35.43 -58.83 -39.78
N ASN A 877 34.89 -58.69 -38.56
CA ASN A 877 33.44 -58.78 -38.29
C ASN A 877 32.72 -59.95 -39.00
N GLY A 878 33.31 -61.14 -39.03
CA GLY A 878 32.76 -62.34 -39.67
C GLY A 878 33.28 -62.64 -41.08
N ASN A 879 34.00 -61.71 -41.72
CA ASN A 879 34.57 -61.90 -43.05
C ASN A 879 36.04 -62.31 -42.97
N VAL A 880 36.33 -63.56 -43.33
CA VAL A 880 37.70 -64.07 -43.38
C VAL A 880 38.40 -63.58 -44.64
N ARG A 881 39.62 -63.10 -44.49
CA ARG A 881 40.50 -62.64 -45.56
C ARG A 881 41.87 -63.27 -45.44
N THR A 882 42.43 -63.61 -46.59
CA THR A 882 43.78 -64.16 -46.70
C THR A 882 44.76 -63.03 -46.95
N VAL A 883 45.77 -62.92 -46.10
CA VAL A 883 46.90 -62.01 -46.24
C VAL A 883 48.08 -62.82 -46.78
N PRO A 884 48.44 -62.67 -48.07
CA PRO A 884 49.60 -63.36 -48.64
C PRO A 884 50.89 -62.68 -48.17
N THR A 885 51.88 -63.45 -47.68
CA THR A 885 53.23 -62.91 -47.44
C THR A 885 54.05 -62.87 -48.73
N SER A 886 54.13 -61.69 -49.34
CA SER A 886 55.18 -61.36 -50.31
C SER A 886 56.24 -60.49 -49.64
N SER A 887 57.37 -60.22 -50.32
CA SER A 887 58.49 -59.42 -49.80
C SER A 887 58.16 -57.96 -49.46
N ALA A 888 56.90 -57.53 -49.61
CA ALA A 888 56.42 -56.22 -49.21
C ALA A 888 55.82 -56.28 -47.79
N SER A 889 56.27 -55.41 -46.88
CA SER A 889 55.86 -55.33 -45.47
C SER A 889 54.49 -54.67 -45.23
N LYS A 890 53.66 -54.48 -46.28
CA LYS A 890 52.34 -53.86 -46.23
C LYS A 890 51.40 -54.39 -47.32
N ILE A 891 50.10 -54.46 -47.02
CA ILE A 891 49.02 -54.67 -48.00
C ILE A 891 47.83 -53.75 -47.66
N SER A 892 47.06 -53.37 -48.68
CA SER A 892 45.89 -52.53 -48.52
C SER A 892 44.67 -53.18 -49.16
N PHE A 893 43.51 -53.05 -48.51
CA PHE A 893 42.22 -53.51 -49.03
C PHE A 893 41.18 -52.39 -48.98
N ASP A 894 40.27 -52.38 -49.93
CA ASP A 894 39.10 -51.52 -49.84
C ASP A 894 38.00 -52.18 -49.01
N VAL A 895 37.42 -51.41 -48.08
CA VAL A 895 36.47 -51.87 -47.07
C VAL A 895 35.32 -50.86 -47.00
N THR A 896 34.11 -51.31 -47.27
CA THR A 896 32.89 -50.53 -47.02
C THR A 896 32.38 -50.85 -45.61
N VAL A 897 32.05 -49.82 -44.82
CA VAL A 897 31.39 -49.96 -43.51
C VAL A 897 29.96 -49.43 -43.62
N ASN A 898 28.97 -50.31 -43.47
CA ASN A 898 27.54 -50.01 -43.55
C ASN A 898 26.73 -50.70 -42.43
N SER A 899 25.41 -50.49 -42.41
CA SER A 899 24.49 -50.94 -41.34
C SER A 899 24.38 -52.45 -41.14
N ASP A 900 24.85 -53.27 -42.08
CA ASP A 900 24.68 -54.73 -42.04
C ASP A 900 25.91 -55.48 -41.50
N TYR A 901 26.93 -54.78 -40.98
CA TYR A 901 28.18 -55.36 -40.46
C TYR A 901 29.00 -56.19 -41.48
N TYR A 902 28.68 -56.14 -42.77
CA TYR A 902 29.41 -56.87 -43.82
C TYR A 902 30.54 -56.03 -44.42
N ILE A 903 31.77 -56.54 -44.35
CA ILE A 903 32.91 -56.02 -45.10
C ILE A 903 32.96 -56.73 -46.45
N THR A 904 32.38 -56.11 -47.48
CA THR A 904 32.63 -56.48 -48.87
C THR A 904 33.94 -55.82 -49.31
N ALA A 905 34.98 -56.62 -49.50
CA ALA A 905 36.22 -56.15 -50.13
C ALA A 905 36.14 -56.56 -51.60
N GLN A 906 36.03 -55.60 -52.52
CA GLN A 906 36.25 -55.85 -53.94
C GLN A 906 37.75 -55.84 -54.24
N HIS A 907 38.13 -56.62 -55.27
CA HIS A 907 39.48 -57.01 -55.68
C HIS A 907 40.59 -55.94 -55.62
N LEU A 908 41.82 -56.44 -55.36
CA LEU A 908 43.13 -55.78 -55.52
C LEU A 908 43.27 -54.94 -56.79
#